data_AF-A0A1M3H4A3-F1
#
_entry.id   AF-A0A1M3H4A3-F1
#
_cell.length_a   1.000
_cell.length_b   1.000
_cell.length_c   1.000
_cell.angle_alpha   90.00
_cell.angle_beta   90.00
_cell.angle_gamma   90.00
#
_symmetry.space_group_name_H-M   'P 1'
#
loop_
_entity.id
_entity.type
_entity.pdbx_description
1 polymer ?
#
loop_
_entity_poly.entity_id
_entity_poly.type
_entity_poly.pdbx_seq_one_letter_code
_entity_poly.pdbx_strand_id
1 'polypeptide(L)'
;MASFIAEILFSFVILALVIVTVRRTLLWFNSFEIPPHILPVPHEKNLPFGEVAAKVNVGLYVYNFPTFSIENGTFSLDGTIWFEFYSNQISLEDLGKFEFFEATITSKSIAQIKQIDDKIFVAYNFKVTFSSFLNSEKFPFADHRIFLILKNESLSAKELNFYSSNGEFVVTEGLCPEGWRLMKTKVETGMTRAKLAQFDARKTILIPITVFEFDFVKPGFRYVLLTLVPAFILFYLAIYSLLLHLRPGQKDLIVAISLASITGLIIQRFVIESISPKSGHSTTIDYIFILLLSLCFTIFILHVIILGWSNIKYLNHVGFYLLQVIMLVIFWVILSRKDLETPIAKKVPLFHYLKSIFKKNNLLFPDLIALKNYQEFAANLDEFPQKDNTNPLFPDYSGYFQTRSKSNFSRLLKNLLSKMGLHFEEDLATHLKKNLEDIVEKQNPNNLNDVHLLLHPFKKGEKYYIWGDLNGAFHSLVRSLNHLEKQDVINDKLQILQPHYFLIFNGNAIGPSPYNLETLSLIIALMMKNPQNVFYIRGQHEDKEFWLNAALGKELEILAKDLSSDEIPLEKLITQFFNGLPATLCLGKIHKKENEYITISPRSPTLVDSERLSKAFQNISSESFMTLEEQNNHSDGAFPFIFARLRGLEDGKSYRQPQGVDLLPPEEGSTQWSIFSSPVTAHQEHFNFNLDAYAILEIASSLGTTFLTRVTRNLNGEQAFNEENFDLLSGRSMGHSKSHKEWFKRENEIRIGATLDLTETISIAGETFKRGIDLCLRKANKEGGIDEGFLRLFIANDKYAPSITLQNAQKFISQDNASLLLSPMGTLTTEALIPLTQEKKIIMLFPTSGANVFRDPDLHNIINYRASYADEARALVRYARDVLFKQRFAFFFQNDDYGRDSLNAAKKVLYEEYHLSKEALCEASYERNTINVDHAARTIANFNPDVIFFFSTYSPSRVLLEKIELHRISKVTLMGISFITDLFRDFASGIWDPEQQGKGLTFIISRVVPNPEDSTIEIVREYQLEMQKEYPDVRFDVGSLEGYITASILLDILKKIGRPFTHERIIREIEKIKDTDFKGLPMNFNPLTRGLSKDVWLELEDGKWIHAQSE
;
A
#
# COMPACT_ATOMS: atom_id res chain seq x y z
N MET A 1 -18.47 65.09 28.08
CA MET A 1 -19.23 63.98 28.69
C MET A 1 -19.30 62.76 27.76
N ALA A 2 -19.69 62.90 26.49
CA ALA A 2 -19.77 61.79 25.53
C ALA A 2 -18.44 61.03 25.27
N SER A 3 -17.31 61.75 25.12
CA SER A 3 -15.96 61.14 24.98
C SER A 3 -15.58 60.29 26.20
N PHE A 4 -15.82 60.83 27.39
CA PHE A 4 -15.51 60.17 28.66
C PHE A 4 -16.35 58.90 28.87
N ILE A 5 -17.62 58.90 28.45
CA ILE A 5 -18.49 57.72 28.50
C ILE A 5 -18.02 56.65 27.50
N ALA A 6 -17.61 57.05 26.29
CA ALA A 6 -17.07 56.12 25.28
C ALA A 6 -15.74 55.50 25.72
N GLU A 7 -14.86 56.26 26.39
CA GLU A 7 -13.58 55.80 26.93
C GLU A 7 -13.76 54.78 28.08
N ILE A 8 -14.74 55.01 28.95
CA ILE A 8 -15.11 54.05 30.01
C ILE A 8 -15.70 52.77 29.39
N LEU A 9 -16.62 52.90 28.44
CA LEU A 9 -17.20 51.75 27.74
C LEU A 9 -16.15 50.90 27.04
N PHE A 10 -15.17 51.53 26.38
CA PHE A 10 -14.09 50.84 25.70
C PHE A 10 -13.15 50.10 26.69
N SER A 11 -12.85 50.72 27.84
CA SER A 11 -12.10 50.07 28.92
C SER A 11 -12.83 48.85 29.48
N PHE A 12 -14.16 48.91 29.62
CA PHE A 12 -14.98 47.76 30.01
C PHE A 12 -15.00 46.66 28.96
N VAL A 13 -15.01 47.00 27.66
CA VAL A 13 -14.95 46.03 26.56
C VAL A 13 -13.61 45.30 26.54
N ILE A 14 -12.49 46.01 26.72
CA ILE A 14 -11.16 45.38 26.82
C ILE A 14 -11.10 44.45 28.03
N LEU A 15 -11.58 44.90 29.20
CA LEU A 15 -11.61 44.09 30.40
C LEU A 15 -12.48 42.83 30.21
N ALA A 16 -13.64 42.97 29.58
CA ALA A 16 -14.52 41.84 29.24
C ALA A 16 -13.86 40.88 28.24
N LEU A 17 -13.15 41.40 27.23
CA LEU A 17 -12.44 40.59 26.25
C LEU A 17 -11.33 39.77 26.91
N VAL A 18 -10.53 40.40 27.78
CA VAL A 18 -9.50 39.74 28.59
C VAL A 18 -10.12 38.65 29.47
N ILE A 19 -11.21 38.93 30.18
CA ILE A 19 -11.93 37.96 31.01
C ILE A 19 -12.45 36.79 30.16
N VAL A 20 -13.00 37.04 28.96
CA VAL A 20 -13.49 35.99 28.06
C VAL A 20 -12.36 35.11 27.52
N THR A 21 -11.23 35.70 27.12
CA THR A 21 -10.05 34.93 26.67
C THR A 21 -9.43 34.11 27.80
N VAL A 22 -9.33 34.66 29.00
CA VAL A 22 -8.82 33.95 30.18
C VAL A 22 -9.79 32.84 30.59
N ARG A 23 -11.10 33.11 30.60
CA ARG A 23 -12.14 32.11 30.90
C ARG A 23 -12.13 30.94 29.91
N ARG A 24 -11.98 31.22 28.60
CA ARG A 24 -11.90 30.16 27.58
C ARG A 24 -10.66 29.28 27.77
N THR A 25 -9.54 29.88 28.14
CA THR A 25 -8.29 29.17 28.42
C THR A 25 -8.38 28.33 29.70
N LEU A 26 -9.11 28.82 30.71
CA LEU A 26 -9.33 28.13 31.99
C LEU A 26 -10.28 26.92 31.91
N LEU A 27 -11.16 26.87 30.90
CA LEU A 27 -12.20 25.83 30.81
C LEU A 27 -11.89 24.72 29.81
N TRP A 28 -10.86 24.87 28.97
CA TRP A 28 -10.53 23.90 27.92
C TRP A 28 -9.30 23.06 28.29
N PHE A 29 -9.52 21.75 28.49
CA PHE A 29 -8.44 20.79 28.63
C PHE A 29 -7.57 20.79 27.37
N ASN A 30 -6.28 21.07 27.54
CA ASN A 30 -5.30 21.02 26.46
C ASN A 30 -3.94 20.63 27.04
N SER A 31 -3.63 19.34 26.97
CA SER A 31 -2.37 18.74 27.40
C SER A 31 -1.27 18.96 26.35
N PHE A 32 -0.02 19.08 26.80
CA PHE A 32 1.17 19.13 25.93
C PHE A 32 1.91 17.79 25.86
N GLU A 33 1.44 16.79 26.60
CA GLU A 33 2.01 15.45 26.56
C GLU A 33 1.77 14.78 25.20
N ILE A 34 2.87 14.31 24.60
CA ILE A 34 2.89 13.68 23.28
C ILE A 34 2.32 12.25 23.42
N PRO A 35 1.30 11.86 22.64
CA PRO A 35 0.78 10.50 22.68
C PRO A 35 1.83 9.49 22.18
N PRO A 36 1.85 8.27 22.73
CA PRO A 36 2.75 7.23 22.24
C PRO A 36 2.43 6.89 20.77
N HIS A 37 3.47 6.58 19.99
CA HIS A 37 3.31 6.21 18.58
C HIS A 37 2.79 4.76 18.47
N ILE A 38 1.58 4.59 17.92
CA ILE A 38 0.91 3.29 17.75
C ILE A 38 0.78 3.00 16.25
N LEU A 39 1.18 1.80 15.84
CA LEU A 39 0.94 1.29 14.49
C LEU A 39 -0.41 0.55 14.44
N PRO A 40 -1.26 0.78 13.44
CA PRO A 40 -2.59 0.16 13.37
C PRO A 40 -2.50 -1.34 13.12
N VAL A 41 -3.34 -2.13 13.78
CA VAL A 41 -3.44 -3.58 13.54
C VAL A 41 -3.89 -3.83 12.10
N PRO A 42 -3.21 -4.69 11.30
CA PRO A 42 -3.60 -4.96 9.92
C PRO A 42 -5.00 -5.57 9.83
N HIS A 43 -5.82 -5.13 8.88
CA HIS A 43 -7.12 -5.74 8.63
C HIS A 43 -6.97 -7.17 8.08
N GLU A 44 -7.84 -8.09 8.51
CA GLU A 44 -7.81 -9.53 8.15
C GLU A 44 -7.77 -9.80 6.64
N LYS A 45 -8.28 -8.90 5.80
CA LYS A 45 -8.26 -9.03 4.33
C LYS A 45 -6.86 -8.90 3.71
N ASN A 46 -5.88 -8.39 4.47
CA ASN A 46 -4.51 -8.12 3.99
C ASN A 46 -3.47 -9.09 4.57
N LEU A 47 -3.89 -10.10 5.34
CA LEU A 47 -2.99 -11.13 5.86
C LEU A 47 -2.92 -12.29 4.85
N PRO A 48 -1.72 -12.79 4.52
CA PRO A 48 -1.58 -13.97 3.67
C PRO A 48 -2.32 -15.17 4.28
N PHE A 49 -2.93 -16.00 3.43
CA PHE A 49 -3.71 -17.16 3.85
C PHE A 49 -2.90 -18.05 4.80
N GLY A 50 -3.34 -18.17 6.06
CA GLY A 50 -2.73 -19.05 7.08
C GLY A 50 -2.10 -18.35 8.29
N GLU A 51 -1.87 -17.03 8.28
CA GLU A 51 -1.37 -16.27 9.45
C GLU A 51 -2.50 -15.46 10.10
N VAL A 52 -3.32 -16.09 10.96
CA VAL A 52 -4.32 -15.37 11.78
C VAL A 52 -3.78 -15.20 13.19
N ALA A 53 -3.27 -14.00 13.50
CA ALA A 53 -2.88 -13.64 14.85
C ALA A 53 -4.08 -13.77 15.82
N ALA A 54 -3.83 -14.30 17.03
CA ALA A 54 -4.85 -14.46 18.06
C ALA A 54 -5.48 -13.11 18.42
N LYS A 55 -6.81 -13.04 18.40
CA LYS A 55 -7.56 -11.84 18.79
C LYS A 55 -7.83 -11.89 20.29
N VAL A 56 -7.28 -10.94 21.04
CA VAL A 56 -7.48 -10.85 22.49
C VAL A 56 -8.09 -9.50 22.85
N ASN A 57 -9.31 -9.53 23.39
CA ASN A 57 -9.94 -8.34 23.93
C ASN A 57 -9.34 -8.02 25.30
N VAL A 58 -9.05 -6.75 25.56
CA VAL A 58 -8.43 -6.28 26.81
C VAL A 58 -9.26 -5.17 27.41
N GLY A 59 -9.46 -5.21 28.72
CA GLY A 59 -9.99 -4.09 29.47
C GLY A 59 -9.27 -3.87 30.79
N LEU A 60 -9.47 -2.67 31.33
CA LEU A 60 -8.86 -2.21 32.57
C LEU A 60 -9.90 -1.56 33.45
N TYR A 61 -9.98 -2.00 34.70
CA TYR A 61 -10.79 -1.38 35.73
C TYR A 61 -9.89 -0.80 36.82
N VAL A 62 -9.88 0.53 37.00
CA VAL A 62 -9.08 1.20 38.03
C VAL A 62 -9.97 1.64 39.17
N TYR A 63 -9.64 1.19 40.38
CA TYR A 63 -10.44 1.49 41.58
C TYR A 63 -9.68 2.22 42.68
N ASN A 64 -8.37 2.43 42.53
CA ASN A 64 -7.59 3.21 43.48
C ASN A 64 -6.39 3.92 42.82
N PHE A 65 -5.99 5.08 43.35
CA PHE A 65 -4.81 5.84 42.96
C PHE A 65 -3.99 6.22 44.22
N PRO A 66 -3.17 5.29 44.76
CA PRO A 66 -2.45 5.53 46.03
C PRO A 66 -1.40 6.65 45.98
N THR A 67 -0.76 6.86 44.83
CA THR A 67 0.29 7.87 44.65
C THR A 67 0.04 8.65 43.38
N PHE A 68 0.01 9.98 43.49
CA PHE A 68 -0.19 10.88 42.35
C PHE A 68 0.73 12.09 42.50
N SER A 69 1.96 12.01 41.97
CA SER A 69 2.97 13.07 42.08
C SER A 69 3.33 13.64 40.71
N ILE A 70 2.80 14.82 40.40
CA ILE A 70 3.18 15.58 39.19
C ILE A 70 4.62 16.08 39.27
N GLU A 71 5.10 16.47 40.45
CA GLU A 71 6.46 17.01 40.65
C GLU A 71 7.55 16.00 40.29
N ASN A 72 7.32 14.72 40.61
CA ASN A 72 8.26 13.64 40.32
C ASN A 72 7.88 12.83 39.07
N GLY A 73 6.73 13.11 38.46
CA GLY A 73 6.18 12.34 37.35
C GLY A 73 5.85 10.89 37.71
N THR A 74 5.59 10.58 38.99
CA THR A 74 5.41 9.21 39.50
C THR A 74 3.97 8.97 39.93
N PHE A 75 3.41 7.86 39.46
CA PHE A 75 2.02 7.46 39.69
C PHE A 75 1.94 6.02 40.18
N SER A 76 0.99 5.73 41.06
CA SER A 76 0.62 4.36 41.37
C SER A 76 -0.89 4.20 41.32
N LEU A 77 -1.35 3.04 40.84
CA LEU A 77 -2.76 2.68 40.81
C LEU A 77 -2.96 1.21 41.17
N ASP A 78 -4.13 0.94 41.75
CA ASP A 78 -4.64 -0.41 41.94
C ASP A 78 -5.80 -0.64 40.96
N GLY A 79 -5.74 -1.76 40.24
CA GLY A 79 -6.74 -2.08 39.24
C GLY A 79 -6.83 -3.56 38.92
N THR A 80 -7.84 -3.89 38.13
CA THR A 80 -8.06 -5.22 37.55
C THR A 80 -7.89 -5.11 36.04
N ILE A 81 -6.90 -5.81 35.49
CA ILE A 81 -6.78 -6.00 34.04
C ILE A 81 -7.39 -7.34 33.67
N TRP A 82 -8.15 -7.38 32.59
CA TRP A 82 -8.75 -8.61 32.12
C TRP A 82 -8.58 -8.80 30.62
N PHE A 83 -8.62 -10.07 30.21
CA PHE A 83 -8.44 -10.54 28.86
C PHE A 83 -9.56 -11.52 28.48
N GLU A 84 -10.07 -11.41 27.26
CA GLU A 84 -11.08 -12.31 26.70
C GLU A 84 -10.62 -12.82 25.32
N PHE A 85 -10.57 -14.15 25.14
CA PHE A 85 -10.06 -14.80 23.92
C PHE A 85 -10.59 -16.23 23.75
N TYR A 86 -10.43 -16.86 22.58
CA TYR A 86 -10.85 -18.26 22.35
C TYR A 86 -9.81 -19.28 22.83
N SER A 87 -10.27 -20.39 23.40
CA SER A 87 -9.41 -21.39 24.06
C SER A 87 -8.36 -22.06 23.17
N ASN A 88 -8.53 -22.02 21.85
CA ASN A 88 -7.63 -22.61 20.86
C ASN A 88 -6.60 -21.63 20.28
N GLN A 89 -6.62 -20.35 20.69
CA GLN A 89 -5.82 -19.30 20.04
C GLN A 89 -4.51 -18.95 20.75
N ILE A 90 -4.45 -19.03 22.08
CA ILE A 90 -3.25 -18.63 22.85
C ILE A 90 -3.15 -19.32 24.21
N SER A 91 -1.93 -19.58 24.66
CA SER A 91 -1.64 -20.13 25.99
C SER A 91 -1.85 -19.07 27.09
N LEU A 92 -2.38 -19.50 28.24
CA LEU A 92 -2.54 -18.64 29.43
C LEU A 92 -1.19 -18.16 29.99
N GLU A 93 -0.14 -18.96 29.81
CA GLU A 93 1.20 -18.63 30.30
C GLU A 93 1.79 -17.46 29.52
N ASP A 94 1.66 -17.45 28.19
CA ASP A 94 2.23 -16.40 27.34
C ASP A 94 1.42 -15.10 27.41
N LEU A 95 0.11 -15.20 27.58
CA LEU A 95 -0.72 -14.03 27.87
C LEU A 95 -0.41 -13.43 29.25
N GLY A 96 -0.09 -14.29 30.23
CA GLY A 96 0.26 -13.88 31.60
C GLY A 96 1.57 -13.10 31.72
N LYS A 97 2.44 -13.11 30.70
CA LYS A 97 3.74 -12.40 30.64
C LYS A 97 3.64 -10.92 30.23
N PHE A 98 2.43 -10.33 30.23
CA PHE A 98 2.28 -8.91 29.95
C PHE A 98 3.04 -8.02 30.95
N GLU A 99 3.50 -6.87 30.46
CA GLU A 99 4.17 -5.84 31.22
C GLU A 99 3.54 -4.47 30.95
N PHE A 100 3.88 -3.49 31.78
CA PHE A 100 3.56 -2.09 31.51
C PHE A 100 4.84 -1.32 31.16
N PHE A 101 4.79 -0.44 30.18
CA PHE A 101 5.93 0.38 29.76
C PHE A 101 6.40 1.31 30.90
N GLU A 102 7.72 1.34 31.16
CA GLU A 102 8.35 2.11 32.24
C GLU A 102 7.63 2.01 33.60
N ALA A 103 7.15 0.82 33.91
CA ALA A 103 6.33 0.56 35.07
C ALA A 103 6.77 -0.70 35.81
N THR A 104 6.52 -0.71 37.11
CA THR A 104 6.85 -1.81 38.02
C THR A 104 5.57 -2.32 38.65
N ILE A 105 5.24 -3.59 38.38
CA ILE A 105 4.12 -4.27 39.02
C ILE A 105 4.57 -4.71 40.41
N THR A 106 4.11 -4.02 41.45
CA THR A 106 4.49 -4.30 42.85
C THR A 106 3.72 -5.48 43.43
N SER A 107 2.53 -5.77 42.90
CA SER A 107 1.74 -6.92 43.29
C SER A 107 0.86 -7.36 42.12
N LYS A 108 0.76 -8.68 41.89
CA LYS A 108 -0.10 -9.29 40.88
C LYS A 108 -0.77 -10.52 41.49
N SER A 109 -2.10 -10.62 41.39
CA SER A 109 -2.83 -11.80 41.87
C SER A 109 -2.58 -13.01 40.98
N ILE A 110 -2.90 -14.19 41.49
CA ILE A 110 -3.08 -15.38 40.64
C ILE A 110 -4.20 -15.08 39.63
N ALA A 111 -4.08 -15.63 38.42
CA ALA A 111 -5.07 -15.48 37.36
C ALA A 111 -6.45 -16.00 37.80
N GLN A 112 -7.46 -15.15 37.71
CA GLN A 112 -8.86 -15.56 37.88
C GLN A 112 -9.42 -15.95 36.52
N ILE A 113 -9.54 -17.26 36.28
CA ILE A 113 -9.93 -17.80 34.99
C ILE A 113 -11.39 -18.26 35.07
N LYS A 114 -12.21 -17.83 34.11
CA LYS A 114 -13.58 -18.32 33.90
C LYS A 114 -13.76 -18.60 32.41
N GLN A 115 -14.33 -19.75 32.09
CA GLN A 115 -14.79 -20.02 30.73
C GLN A 115 -16.26 -19.60 30.63
N ILE A 116 -16.57 -18.76 29.63
CA ILE A 116 -17.92 -18.31 29.31
C ILE A 116 -18.13 -18.64 27.82
N ASP A 117 -19.04 -19.57 27.54
CA ASP A 117 -19.22 -20.16 26.21
C ASP A 117 -17.89 -20.74 25.65
N ASP A 118 -17.51 -20.36 24.43
CA ASP A 118 -16.26 -20.78 23.78
C ASP A 118 -15.05 -19.89 24.12
N LYS A 119 -15.24 -18.90 24.98
CA LYS A 119 -14.21 -17.92 25.35
C LYS A 119 -13.69 -18.12 26.76
N ILE A 120 -12.41 -17.86 26.93
CA ILE A 120 -11.72 -17.79 28.21
C ILE A 120 -11.64 -16.32 28.63
N PHE A 121 -12.11 -16.05 29.84
CA PHE A 121 -11.96 -14.78 30.53
C PHE A 121 -10.90 -14.93 31.63
N VAL A 122 -9.90 -14.06 31.62
CA VAL A 122 -8.80 -14.07 32.59
C VAL A 122 -8.66 -12.69 33.20
N ALA A 123 -8.68 -12.60 34.53
CA ALA A 123 -8.46 -11.33 35.23
C ALA A 123 -7.29 -11.40 36.21
N TYR A 124 -6.55 -10.31 36.29
CA TYR A 124 -5.46 -10.10 37.25
C TYR A 124 -5.72 -8.81 38.02
N ASN A 125 -5.78 -8.91 39.36
CA ASN A 125 -5.70 -7.74 40.20
C ASN A 125 -4.22 -7.37 40.36
N PHE A 126 -3.89 -6.11 40.13
CA PHE A 126 -2.52 -5.65 40.18
C PHE A 126 -2.38 -4.28 40.83
N LYS A 127 -1.18 -4.05 41.34
CA LYS A 127 -0.70 -2.75 41.80
C LYS A 127 0.49 -2.38 40.94
N VAL A 128 0.42 -1.23 40.29
CA VAL A 128 1.50 -0.75 39.41
C VAL A 128 1.98 0.61 39.86
N THR A 129 3.28 0.81 39.80
CA THR A 129 3.92 2.12 39.90
C THR A 129 4.60 2.43 38.59
N PHE A 130 4.30 3.57 37.99
CA PHE A 130 4.79 3.96 36.67
C PHE A 130 5.15 5.44 36.64
N SER A 131 6.00 5.82 35.69
CA SER A 131 6.41 7.19 35.48
C SER A 131 5.86 7.72 34.16
N SER A 132 5.52 9.00 34.12
CA SER A 132 5.13 9.70 32.90
C SER A 132 5.88 11.01 32.79
N PHE A 133 6.31 11.37 31.58
CA PHE A 133 6.86 12.69 31.31
C PHE A 133 5.73 13.72 31.27
N LEU A 134 5.84 14.75 32.10
CA LEU A 134 4.81 15.79 32.23
C LEU A 134 5.42 17.14 31.82
N ASN A 135 4.69 17.92 31.03
CA ASN A 135 5.16 19.22 30.60
C ASN A 135 4.60 20.34 31.51
N SER A 136 5.48 21.13 32.13
CA SER A 136 5.12 22.23 33.03
C SER A 136 5.05 23.61 32.35
N GLU A 137 5.29 23.70 31.03
CA GLU A 137 5.24 24.93 30.24
C GLU A 137 3.90 25.67 30.33
N LYS A 138 2.80 24.97 30.64
CA LYS A 138 1.47 25.58 30.75
C LYS A 138 1.19 26.25 32.11
N PHE A 139 2.13 26.25 33.05
CA PHE A 139 1.95 26.89 34.36
C PHE A 139 1.49 28.36 34.22
N PRO A 140 0.43 28.82 34.95
CA PRO A 140 -0.23 28.23 36.12
C PRO A 140 -1.41 27.29 35.81
N PHE A 141 -1.66 26.93 34.55
CA PHE A 141 -2.72 25.98 34.17
C PHE A 141 -2.19 24.55 34.27
N ALA A 142 -2.88 23.69 35.00
CA ALA A 142 -2.42 22.36 35.39
C ALA A 142 -3.36 21.27 34.84
N ASP A 143 -3.24 21.02 33.53
CA ASP A 143 -3.91 19.94 32.81
C ASP A 143 -2.82 18.97 32.33
N HIS A 144 -2.92 17.69 32.69
CA HIS A 144 -1.95 16.67 32.27
C HIS A 144 -2.66 15.45 31.72
N ARG A 145 -2.09 14.89 30.65
CA ARG A 145 -2.43 13.57 30.15
C ARG A 145 -1.41 12.55 30.61
N ILE A 146 -1.88 11.46 31.18
CA ILE A 146 -1.05 10.36 31.70
C ILE A 146 -1.39 9.09 30.92
N PHE A 147 -0.36 8.29 30.60
CA PHE A 147 -0.51 7.05 29.84
C PHE A 147 -0.10 5.84 30.69
N LEU A 148 -0.91 4.78 30.66
CA LEU A 148 -0.51 3.45 31.09
C LEU A 148 -0.50 2.54 29.87
N ILE A 149 0.68 2.06 29.47
CA ILE A 149 0.84 1.28 28.23
C ILE A 149 1.07 -0.17 28.58
N LEU A 150 0.10 -1.02 28.28
CA LEU A 150 0.23 -2.47 28.32
C LEU A 150 1.01 -2.94 27.09
N LYS A 151 1.96 -3.85 27.29
CA LYS A 151 2.71 -4.50 26.23
C LYS A 151 2.89 -5.99 26.51
N ASN A 152 3.04 -6.79 25.48
CA ASN A 152 3.51 -8.18 25.62
C ASN A 152 4.75 -8.36 24.74
N GLU A 153 5.93 -8.42 25.36
CA GLU A 153 7.20 -8.64 24.63
C GLU A 153 7.47 -10.12 24.33
N SER A 154 6.72 -11.04 24.94
CA SER A 154 6.90 -12.48 24.72
C SER A 154 6.27 -12.96 23.41
N LEU A 155 5.36 -12.17 22.82
CA LEU A 155 4.63 -12.51 21.60
C LEU A 155 4.68 -11.38 20.60
N SER A 156 4.91 -11.73 19.33
CA SER A 156 4.89 -10.80 18.22
C SER A 156 3.46 -10.45 17.79
N ALA A 157 3.32 -9.35 17.05
CA ALA A 157 2.04 -8.92 16.47
C ALA A 157 1.49 -9.89 15.39
N LYS A 158 2.31 -10.86 14.96
CA LYS A 158 1.86 -11.99 14.12
C LYS A 158 1.20 -13.11 14.92
N GLU A 159 1.47 -13.19 16.22
CA GLU A 159 0.97 -14.23 17.10
C GLU A 159 -0.25 -13.74 17.89
N LEU A 160 -0.24 -12.48 18.34
CA LEU A 160 -1.33 -11.90 19.12
C LEU A 160 -1.54 -10.42 18.77
N ASN A 161 -2.80 -10.01 18.71
CA ASN A 161 -3.20 -8.61 18.66
C ASN A 161 -4.23 -8.28 19.74
N PHE A 162 -4.03 -7.14 20.41
CA PHE A 162 -4.97 -6.62 21.40
C PHE A 162 -6.06 -5.79 20.75
N TYR A 163 -7.28 -5.93 21.27
CA TYR A 163 -8.44 -5.14 20.90
C TYR A 163 -9.09 -4.58 22.17
N SER A 164 -9.49 -3.32 22.14
CA SER A 164 -10.17 -2.69 23.26
C SER A 164 -11.08 -1.59 22.74
N SER A 165 -12.17 -1.33 23.46
CA SER A 165 -13.08 -0.22 23.18
C SER A 165 -13.17 0.69 24.40
N ASN A 166 -13.58 1.95 24.23
CA ASN A 166 -13.68 2.90 25.35
C ASN A 166 -14.61 2.42 26.48
N GLY A 167 -15.53 1.48 26.22
CA GLY A 167 -16.36 0.86 27.26
C GLY A 167 -15.61 -0.13 28.17
N GLU A 168 -14.47 -0.66 27.72
CA GLU A 168 -13.69 -1.67 28.43
C GLU A 168 -12.63 -1.06 29.37
N PHE A 169 -12.46 0.27 29.33
CA PHE A 169 -11.60 1.01 30.25
C PHE A 169 -12.45 1.86 31.20
N VAL A 170 -12.59 1.37 32.44
CA VAL A 170 -13.49 1.94 33.44
C VAL A 170 -12.68 2.38 34.66
N VAL A 171 -12.97 3.58 35.16
CA VAL A 171 -12.40 4.10 36.40
C VAL A 171 -13.54 4.30 37.39
N THR A 172 -13.37 3.87 38.64
CA THR A 172 -14.39 4.01 39.68
C THR A 172 -14.87 5.46 39.79
N GLU A 173 -16.19 5.64 39.81
CA GLU A 173 -16.79 6.96 39.94
C GLU A 173 -16.32 7.65 41.23
N GLY A 174 -15.89 8.91 41.11
CA GLY A 174 -15.36 9.69 42.23
C GLY A 174 -13.90 9.44 42.56
N LEU A 175 -13.19 8.57 41.83
CA LEU A 175 -11.74 8.39 41.99
C LEU A 175 -10.99 9.63 41.50
N CYS A 176 -10.66 10.51 42.44
CA CYS A 176 -10.01 11.80 42.20
C CYS A 176 -8.80 11.92 43.12
N PRO A 177 -7.56 11.83 42.59
CA PRO A 177 -6.36 12.11 43.36
C PRO A 177 -6.43 13.49 44.02
N GLU A 178 -5.74 13.70 45.14
CA GLU A 178 -5.94 14.89 45.99
C GLU A 178 -5.81 16.22 45.20
N GLY A 179 -6.92 16.95 45.10
CA GLY A 179 -6.99 18.23 44.38
C GLY A 179 -7.07 18.12 42.85
N TRP A 180 -7.12 16.93 42.27
CA TRP A 180 -7.27 16.68 40.84
C TRP A 180 -8.64 16.13 40.49
N ARG A 181 -9.08 16.38 39.26
CA ARG A 181 -10.32 15.87 38.68
C ARG A 181 -10.00 15.11 37.40
N LEU A 182 -10.50 13.87 37.30
CA LEU A 182 -10.47 13.11 36.06
C LEU A 182 -11.53 13.67 35.09
N MET A 183 -11.12 14.06 33.89
CA MET A 183 -11.98 14.66 32.86
C MET A 183 -12.46 13.63 31.84
N LYS A 184 -11.55 12.79 31.35
CA LYS A 184 -11.82 11.80 30.30
C LYS A 184 -10.86 10.62 30.42
N THR A 185 -11.33 9.45 30.00
CA THR A 185 -10.53 8.26 29.73
C THR A 185 -10.65 7.91 28.25
N LYS A 186 -9.57 7.37 27.67
CA LYS A 186 -9.53 6.84 26.30
C LYS A 186 -8.66 5.60 26.27
N VAL A 187 -8.98 4.63 25.42
CA VAL A 187 -8.13 3.47 25.14
C VAL A 187 -7.85 3.36 23.65
N GLU A 188 -6.63 2.98 23.29
CA GLU A 188 -6.20 2.75 21.92
C GLU A 188 -5.34 1.49 21.85
N THR A 189 -5.57 0.64 20.84
CA THR A 189 -4.79 -0.58 20.62
C THR A 189 -4.02 -0.52 19.32
N GLY A 190 -2.90 -1.22 19.28
CA GLY A 190 -2.11 -1.37 18.07
C GLY A 190 -0.80 -2.08 18.33
N MET A 191 0.21 -1.73 17.55
CA MET A 191 1.52 -2.35 17.63
C MET A 191 2.60 -1.28 17.84
N THR A 192 3.70 -1.68 18.46
CA THR A 192 4.91 -0.86 18.50
C THR A 192 6.14 -1.70 18.19
N ARG A 193 7.23 -1.04 17.79
CA ARG A 193 8.50 -1.71 17.53
C ARG A 193 9.23 -1.95 18.85
N ALA A 194 9.38 -3.20 19.24
CA ALA A 194 10.26 -3.61 20.33
C ALA A 194 11.62 -4.04 19.77
N LYS A 195 12.69 -3.61 20.44
CA LYS A 195 14.06 -4.03 20.11
C LYS A 195 14.35 -5.35 20.81
N LEU A 196 14.58 -6.42 20.06
CA LEU A 196 14.94 -7.74 20.62
C LEU A 196 16.34 -7.75 21.24
N ALA A 197 17.22 -6.84 20.83
CA ALA A 197 18.54 -6.66 21.40
C ALA A 197 18.76 -5.17 21.71
N GLN A 198 19.20 -4.88 22.94
CA GLN A 198 19.36 -3.51 23.46
C GLN A 198 20.33 -2.64 22.62
N PHE A 199 21.14 -3.25 21.73
CA PHE A 199 22.16 -2.59 20.91
C PHE A 199 22.10 -2.90 19.39
N ASP A 200 21.06 -3.58 18.87
CA ASP A 200 20.91 -3.81 17.41
C ASP A 200 19.58 -3.24 16.90
N ALA A 201 19.66 -2.12 16.16
CA ALA A 201 18.51 -1.43 15.60
C ALA A 201 17.85 -2.17 14.42
N ARG A 202 18.46 -3.25 13.91
CA ARG A 202 17.91 -4.06 12.81
C ARG A 202 16.94 -5.13 13.30
N LYS A 203 17.13 -5.61 14.54
CA LYS A 203 16.30 -6.66 15.16
C LYS A 203 15.11 -6.06 15.91
N THR A 204 14.19 -5.45 15.17
CA THR A 204 12.94 -4.92 15.74
C THR A 204 11.76 -5.80 15.36
N ILE A 205 11.04 -6.30 16.36
CA ILE A 205 9.75 -6.97 16.13
C ILE A 205 8.60 -6.01 16.43
N LEU A 206 7.48 -6.21 15.75
CA LEU A 206 6.23 -5.59 16.15
C LEU A 206 5.66 -6.39 17.30
N ILE A 207 5.36 -5.72 18.41
CA ILE A 207 4.66 -6.29 19.55
C ILE A 207 3.30 -5.61 19.73
N PRO A 208 2.29 -6.32 20.25
CA PRO A 208 0.99 -5.75 20.53
C PRO A 208 1.02 -4.87 21.78
N ILE A 209 0.35 -3.72 21.71
CA ILE A 209 0.22 -2.77 22.81
C ILE A 209 -1.22 -2.26 22.98
N THR A 210 -1.56 -1.90 24.21
CA THR A 210 -2.81 -1.19 24.56
C THR A 210 -2.46 0.02 25.42
N VAL A 211 -2.88 1.21 25.00
CA VAL A 211 -2.61 2.49 25.67
C VAL A 211 -3.86 2.95 26.38
N PHE A 212 -3.81 3.07 27.71
CA PHE A 212 -4.85 3.65 28.55
C PHE A 212 -4.50 5.10 28.88
N GLU A 213 -5.31 6.05 28.42
CA GLU A 213 -5.11 7.50 28.57
C GLU A 213 -5.99 8.07 29.69
N PHE A 214 -5.39 8.83 30.61
CA PHE A 214 -6.08 9.55 31.68
C PHE A 214 -5.87 11.07 31.52
N ASP A 215 -6.97 11.82 31.38
CA ASP A 215 -6.94 13.29 31.33
C ASP A 215 -7.27 13.88 32.70
N PHE A 216 -6.27 14.41 33.42
CA PHE A 216 -6.44 15.02 34.74
C PHE A 216 -6.30 16.54 34.71
N VAL A 217 -7.15 17.22 35.47
CA VAL A 217 -7.11 18.68 35.66
C VAL A 217 -7.04 19.02 37.14
N LYS A 218 -6.22 19.99 37.52
CA LYS A 218 -6.24 20.57 38.88
C LYS A 218 -7.07 21.85 38.87
N PRO A 219 -8.33 21.85 39.36
CA PRO A 219 -9.13 23.06 39.42
C PRO A 219 -8.60 23.96 40.53
N GLY A 220 -7.72 24.90 40.17
CA GLY A 220 -7.06 25.79 41.11
C GLY A 220 -6.96 27.23 40.61
N PHE A 221 -8.01 28.04 40.82
CA PHE A 221 -7.97 29.48 40.53
C PHE A 221 -6.91 30.23 41.36
N ARG A 222 -6.39 29.62 42.43
CA ARG A 222 -5.43 30.24 43.36
C ARG A 222 -4.15 30.71 42.67
N TYR A 223 -3.53 29.89 41.82
CA TYR A 223 -2.26 30.28 41.17
C TYR A 223 -2.48 31.36 40.13
N VAL A 224 -3.59 31.31 39.40
CA VAL A 224 -4.05 32.36 38.48
C VAL A 224 -4.34 33.67 39.24
N LEU A 225 -4.99 33.60 40.39
CA LEU A 225 -5.27 34.75 41.26
C LEU A 225 -3.98 35.39 41.79
N LEU A 226 -3.02 34.59 42.24
CA LEU A 226 -1.78 35.10 42.83
C LEU A 226 -0.80 35.65 41.79
N THR A 227 -0.83 35.14 40.56
CA THR A 227 0.12 35.53 39.51
C THR A 227 -0.45 36.55 38.53
N LEU A 228 -1.59 36.23 37.88
CA LEU A 228 -2.13 37.01 36.77
C LEU A 228 -2.93 38.23 37.23
N VAL A 229 -3.75 38.13 38.29
CA VAL A 229 -4.63 39.24 38.71
C VAL A 229 -3.84 40.49 39.13
N PRO A 230 -2.80 40.41 39.98
CA PRO A 230 -1.97 41.58 40.30
C PRO A 230 -1.28 42.16 39.07
N ALA A 231 -0.77 41.31 38.16
CA ALA A 231 -0.12 41.75 36.93
C ALA A 231 -1.09 42.51 36.01
N PHE A 232 -2.34 42.04 35.89
CA PHE A 232 -3.38 42.75 35.13
C PHE A 232 -3.81 44.06 35.79
N ILE A 233 -3.89 44.13 37.12
CA ILE A 233 -4.20 45.38 37.83
C ILE A 233 -3.11 46.43 37.57
N LEU A 234 -1.84 46.04 37.65
CA LEU A 234 -0.71 46.93 37.38
C LEU A 234 -0.69 47.39 35.92
N PHE A 235 -0.95 46.48 34.98
CA PHE A 235 -1.09 46.82 33.58
C PHE A 235 -2.28 47.77 33.33
N TYR A 236 -3.41 47.55 34.01
CA TYR A 236 -4.57 48.42 33.92
C TYR A 236 -4.26 49.82 34.47
N LEU A 237 -3.51 49.94 35.57
CA LEU A 237 -3.06 51.25 36.09
C LEU A 237 -2.17 51.97 35.07
N ALA A 238 -1.30 51.25 34.37
CA ALA A 238 -0.51 51.81 33.27
C ALA A 238 -1.41 52.30 32.13
N ILE A 239 -2.40 51.52 31.68
CA ILE A 239 -3.37 51.97 30.66
C ILE A 239 -4.17 53.16 31.17
N TYR A 240 -4.63 53.13 32.42
CA TYR A 240 -5.45 54.20 33.01
C TYR A 240 -4.69 55.53 33.05
N SER A 241 -3.36 55.50 33.21
CA SER A 241 -2.54 56.72 33.13
C SER A 241 -2.67 57.45 31.78
N LEU A 242 -2.95 56.73 30.69
CA LEU A 242 -3.19 57.32 29.36
C LEU A 242 -4.54 58.03 29.25
N LEU A 243 -5.51 57.70 30.11
CA LEU A 243 -6.86 58.28 30.11
C LEU A 243 -6.95 59.55 30.96
N LEU A 244 -5.94 59.83 31.79
CA LEU A 244 -5.92 61.04 32.61
C LEU A 244 -5.67 62.27 31.72
N HIS A 245 -6.67 63.15 31.65
CA HIS A 245 -6.56 64.41 30.90
C HIS A 245 -5.39 65.25 31.41
N LEU A 246 -4.49 65.64 30.50
CA LEU A 246 -3.33 66.50 30.76
C LEU A 246 -3.75 67.92 31.15
N ARG A 247 -4.12 68.14 32.42
CA ARG A 247 -4.24 69.50 32.97
C ARG A 247 -2.85 70.05 33.28
N PRO A 248 -2.61 71.37 33.07
CA PRO A 248 -1.31 71.98 33.43
C PRO A 248 -1.05 71.79 34.93
N GLY A 249 0.01 71.05 35.28
CA GLY A 249 0.40 70.74 36.67
C GLY A 249 0.26 69.27 37.11
N GLN A 250 -0.34 68.38 36.30
CA GLN A 250 -0.49 66.94 36.64
C GLN A 250 0.46 66.01 35.86
N LYS A 251 1.46 66.56 35.18
CA LYS A 251 2.41 65.82 34.33
C LYS A 251 3.22 64.78 35.11
N ASP A 252 3.70 65.16 36.29
CA ASP A 252 4.54 64.30 37.13
C ASP A 252 3.74 63.09 37.67
N LEU A 253 2.44 63.27 37.91
CA LEU A 253 1.57 62.21 38.41
C LEU A 253 1.36 61.09 37.38
N ILE A 254 1.18 61.44 36.10
CA ILE A 254 0.94 60.46 35.03
C ILE A 254 2.18 59.60 34.78
N VAL A 255 3.36 60.22 34.77
CA VAL A 255 4.65 59.49 34.66
C VAL A 255 4.89 58.63 35.90
N ALA A 256 4.56 59.13 37.09
CA ALA A 256 4.69 58.36 38.32
C ALA A 256 3.80 57.10 38.33
N ILE A 257 2.56 57.16 37.83
CA ILE A 257 1.66 56.00 37.78
C ILE A 257 2.18 54.94 36.80
N SER A 258 2.62 55.33 35.61
CA SER A 258 3.18 54.38 34.63
C SER A 258 4.50 53.77 35.11
N LEU A 259 5.37 54.55 35.75
CA LEU A 259 6.60 54.06 36.38
C LEU A 259 6.30 53.10 37.54
N ALA A 260 5.37 53.44 38.43
CA ALA A 260 4.95 52.59 39.53
C ALA A 260 4.38 51.24 39.05
N SER A 261 3.69 51.24 37.91
CA SER A 261 3.14 50.02 37.29
C SER A 261 4.25 49.09 36.77
N ILE A 262 5.32 49.64 36.19
CA ILE A 262 6.50 48.87 35.77
C ILE A 262 7.22 48.29 37.00
N THR A 263 7.49 49.12 38.00
CA THR A 263 8.17 48.68 39.24
C THR A 263 7.35 47.60 39.95
N GLY A 264 6.03 47.76 40.02
CA GLY A 264 5.13 46.76 40.58
C GLY A 264 5.17 45.43 39.82
N LEU A 265 5.23 45.47 38.48
CA LEU A 265 5.37 44.26 37.68
C LEU A 265 6.73 43.59 37.93
N ILE A 266 7.82 44.34 37.98
CA ILE A 266 9.14 43.78 38.31
C ILE A 266 9.12 43.09 39.69
N ILE A 267 8.45 43.65 40.70
CA ILE A 267 8.29 43.00 42.01
C ILE A 267 7.45 41.72 41.88
N GLN A 268 6.39 41.75 41.08
CA GLN A 268 5.53 40.58 40.82
C GLN A 268 6.31 39.42 40.18
N ARG A 269 7.46 39.67 39.53
CA ARG A 269 8.34 38.62 39.02
C ARG A 269 8.77 37.65 40.12
N PHE A 270 9.13 38.15 41.31
CA PHE A 270 9.60 37.32 42.42
C PHE A 270 8.48 36.42 42.96
N VAL A 271 7.23 36.89 42.93
CA VAL A 271 6.06 36.08 43.29
C VAL A 271 5.88 34.95 42.29
N ILE A 272 5.93 35.25 40.98
CA ILE A 272 5.84 34.25 39.91
C ILE A 272 6.96 33.22 40.05
N GLU A 273 8.20 33.66 40.26
CA GLU A 273 9.38 32.79 40.42
C GLU A 273 9.28 31.87 41.65
N SER A 274 8.75 32.36 42.77
CA SER A 274 8.61 31.56 44.00
C SER A 274 7.56 30.44 43.91
N ILE A 275 6.59 30.57 43.01
CA ILE A 275 5.43 29.67 42.87
C ILE A 275 5.56 28.79 41.61
N SER A 276 6.33 29.23 40.61
CA SER A 276 6.50 28.49 39.35
C SER A 276 7.36 27.23 39.55
N PRO A 277 7.06 26.14 38.82
CA PRO A 277 7.87 24.94 38.86
C PRO A 277 9.28 25.23 38.33
N LYS A 278 10.29 24.62 38.97
CA LYS A 278 11.68 24.72 38.50
C LYS A 278 11.80 23.98 37.16
N SER A 279 11.95 24.71 36.07
CA SER A 279 12.10 24.15 34.72
C SER A 279 13.18 24.90 33.94
N GLY A 280 13.76 24.27 32.92
CA GLY A 280 14.78 24.86 32.04
C GLY A 280 14.23 25.70 30.90
N HIS A 281 12.91 25.72 30.72
CA HIS A 281 12.20 26.40 29.63
C HIS A 281 11.28 27.48 30.21
N SER A 282 10.87 28.45 29.39
CA SER A 282 9.97 29.53 29.84
C SER A 282 8.53 29.03 29.91
N THR A 283 7.85 29.27 31.03
CA THR A 283 6.44 28.91 31.22
C THR A 283 5.50 29.95 30.59
N THR A 284 4.24 29.59 30.40
CA THR A 284 3.19 30.47 29.83
C THR A 284 3.06 31.77 30.63
N ILE A 285 3.19 31.71 31.96
CA ILE A 285 3.20 32.91 32.80
C ILE A 285 4.42 33.80 32.56
N ASP A 286 5.58 33.23 32.23
CA ASP A 286 6.78 34.01 31.89
C ASP A 286 6.54 34.84 30.63
N TYR A 287 5.94 34.22 29.59
CA TYR A 287 5.59 34.94 28.35
C TYR A 287 4.54 36.03 28.58
N ILE A 288 3.49 35.75 29.36
CA ILE A 288 2.47 36.75 29.71
C ILE A 288 3.10 37.91 30.51
N PHE A 289 3.97 37.59 31.46
CA PHE A 289 4.68 38.58 32.26
C PHE A 289 5.54 39.51 31.39
N ILE A 290 6.38 38.95 30.51
CA ILE A 290 7.24 39.71 29.60
C ILE A 290 6.41 40.62 28.69
N LEU A 291 5.29 40.12 28.18
CA LEU A 291 4.39 40.92 27.36
C LEU A 291 3.81 42.10 28.14
N LEU A 292 3.22 41.87 29.33
CA LEU A 292 2.64 42.93 30.16
C LEU A 292 3.69 43.97 30.56
N LEU A 293 4.91 43.52 30.89
CA LEU A 293 6.03 44.40 31.20
C LEU A 293 6.43 45.26 30.00
N SER A 294 6.58 44.65 28.82
CA SER A 294 6.89 45.36 27.57
C SER A 294 5.83 46.40 27.21
N LEU A 295 4.55 46.08 27.44
CA LEU A 295 3.45 47.01 27.23
C LEU A 295 3.51 48.19 28.20
N CYS A 296 3.66 47.93 29.50
CA CYS A 296 3.82 48.99 30.50
C CYS A 296 5.02 49.90 30.18
N PHE A 297 6.14 49.31 29.74
CA PHE A 297 7.33 50.05 29.34
C PHE A 297 7.09 50.93 28.11
N THR A 298 6.37 50.42 27.11
CA THR A 298 5.97 51.19 25.92
C THR A 298 5.08 52.37 26.30
N ILE A 299 4.12 52.14 27.20
CA ILE A 299 3.23 53.19 27.72
C ILE A 299 4.03 54.26 28.45
N PHE A 300 5.00 53.88 29.28
CA PHE A 300 5.88 54.82 29.96
C PHE A 300 6.74 55.65 28.98
N ILE A 301 7.37 55.01 28.00
CA ILE A 301 8.15 55.71 26.96
C ILE A 301 7.26 56.70 26.22
N LEU A 302 6.02 56.30 25.88
CA LEU A 302 5.07 57.17 25.21
C LEU A 302 4.75 58.41 26.06
N HIS A 303 4.56 58.28 27.36
CA HIS A 303 4.36 59.43 28.26
C HIS A 303 5.57 60.36 28.26
N VAL A 304 6.79 59.82 28.32
CA VAL A 304 8.03 60.61 28.27
C VAL A 304 8.15 61.38 26.95
N ILE A 305 7.83 60.74 25.82
CA ILE A 305 7.89 61.37 24.49
C ILE A 305 6.81 62.46 24.36
N ILE A 306 5.57 62.18 24.75
CA ILE A 306 4.44 63.13 24.66
C ILE A 306 4.71 64.36 25.52
N LEU A 307 5.33 64.20 26.69
CA LEU A 307 5.64 65.31 27.59
C LEU A 307 6.74 66.24 27.07
N GLY A 308 7.62 65.75 26.19
CA GLY A 308 8.71 66.53 25.59
C GLY A 308 8.27 67.50 24.48
N TRP A 309 7.07 67.33 23.92
CA TRP A 309 6.61 68.12 22.76
C TRP A 309 5.41 68.99 23.15
N SER A 310 5.59 70.31 23.19
CA SER A 310 4.60 71.27 23.73
C SER A 310 3.36 71.51 22.85
N ASN A 311 3.22 70.88 21.68
CA ASN A 311 2.25 71.31 20.67
C ASN A 311 1.40 70.21 19.98
N ILE A 312 1.29 69.00 20.53
CA ILE A 312 0.40 67.97 19.94
C ILE A 312 -1.00 68.07 20.56
N LYS A 313 -1.91 68.81 19.91
CA LYS A 313 -3.33 68.88 20.31
C LYS A 313 -4.21 67.76 19.74
N TYR A 314 -3.70 66.95 18.80
CA TYR A 314 -4.45 65.82 18.21
C TYR A 314 -3.49 64.71 17.79
N LEU A 315 -3.14 63.81 18.71
CA LEU A 315 -2.70 62.48 18.34
C LEU A 315 -3.98 61.66 18.13
N ASN A 316 -4.27 61.30 16.88
CA ASN A 316 -5.49 60.59 16.47
C ASN A 316 -5.79 59.41 17.41
N HIS A 317 -6.87 59.53 18.19
CA HIS A 317 -7.40 58.44 19.03
C HIS A 317 -7.52 57.11 18.27
N VAL A 318 -7.73 57.17 16.94
CA VAL A 318 -7.79 56.01 16.04
C VAL A 318 -6.48 55.21 15.97
N GLY A 319 -5.32 55.86 15.84
CA GLY A 319 -4.02 55.16 15.79
C GLY A 319 -3.66 54.51 17.13
N PHE A 320 -4.14 55.12 18.21
CA PHE A 320 -4.00 54.61 19.57
C PHE A 320 -4.88 53.38 19.83
N TYR A 321 -6.15 53.40 19.43
CA TYR A 321 -7.03 52.23 19.51
C TYR A 321 -6.57 51.10 18.59
N LEU A 322 -5.99 51.42 17.42
CA LEU A 322 -5.41 50.43 16.51
C LEU A 322 -4.21 49.71 17.15
N LEU A 323 -3.33 50.44 17.86
CA LEU A 323 -2.21 49.85 18.58
C LEU A 323 -2.70 48.89 19.69
N GLN A 324 -3.74 49.27 20.43
CA GLN A 324 -4.34 48.42 21.46
C GLN A 324 -4.98 47.14 20.88
N VAL A 325 -5.66 47.25 19.74
CA VAL A 325 -6.22 46.09 19.03
C VAL A 325 -5.11 45.17 18.50
N ILE A 326 -4.05 45.71 17.90
CA ILE A 326 -2.89 44.94 17.43
C ILE A 326 -2.24 44.19 18.60
N MET A 327 -2.10 44.84 19.76
CA MET A 327 -1.47 44.23 20.92
C MET A 327 -2.37 43.16 21.58
N LEU A 328 -3.70 43.34 21.57
CA LEU A 328 -4.67 42.30 21.97
C LEU A 328 -4.65 41.10 21.01
N VAL A 329 -4.46 41.33 19.71
CA VAL A 329 -4.28 40.27 18.72
C VAL A 329 -2.97 39.53 18.95
N ILE A 330 -1.87 40.22 19.24
CA ILE A 330 -0.59 39.59 19.60
C ILE A 330 -0.73 38.75 20.88
N PHE A 331 -1.40 39.27 21.90
CA PHE A 331 -1.73 38.53 23.12
C PHE A 331 -2.55 37.27 22.82
N TRP A 332 -3.58 37.37 21.97
CA TRP A 332 -4.38 36.23 21.53
C TRP A 332 -3.56 35.20 20.73
N VAL A 333 -2.64 35.64 19.87
CA VAL A 333 -1.73 34.75 19.12
C VAL A 333 -0.79 34.00 20.05
N ILE A 334 -0.21 34.66 21.05
CA ILE A 334 0.68 34.03 22.04
C ILE A 334 -0.07 33.00 22.87
N LEU A 335 -1.32 33.29 23.27
CA LEU A 335 -2.18 32.35 24.01
C LEU A 335 -2.74 31.18 23.17
N SER A 336 -2.75 31.31 21.83
CA SER A 336 -3.38 30.33 20.93
C SER A 336 -2.41 29.42 20.18
N ARG A 337 -1.10 29.69 20.22
CA ARG A 337 -0.07 28.84 19.63
C ARG A 337 0.41 27.78 20.62
N LYS A 338 0.50 26.53 20.16
CA LYS A 338 0.89 25.37 20.96
C LYS A 338 2.41 25.21 21.14
N ASP A 339 3.25 25.76 20.26
CA ASP A 339 4.71 25.59 20.34
C ASP A 339 5.40 26.95 20.39
N LEU A 340 5.99 27.29 21.54
CA LEU A 340 6.70 28.56 21.76
C LEU A 340 8.22 28.44 21.57
N GLU A 341 8.77 27.25 21.29
CA GLU A 341 10.24 27.06 21.20
C GLU A 341 10.84 27.10 19.78
N THR A 342 10.06 27.25 18.72
CA THR A 342 10.63 27.44 17.37
C THR A 342 9.80 28.46 16.59
N PRO A 343 10.17 29.77 16.55
CA PRO A 343 11.31 30.25 15.75
C PRO A 343 11.82 31.67 16.14
N ILE A 344 12.88 31.81 16.94
CA ILE A 344 13.60 33.10 17.07
C ILE A 344 14.81 33.17 16.11
N ALA A 345 15.25 32.05 15.54
CA ALA A 345 16.48 31.99 14.72
C ALA A 345 16.30 32.10 13.19
N LYS A 346 15.10 32.24 12.63
CA LYS A 346 14.93 32.50 11.19
C LYS A 346 13.93 33.62 10.93
N LYS A 347 14.50 34.81 10.70
CA LYS A 347 13.92 36.00 10.06
C LYS A 347 12.46 36.28 10.44
N VAL A 348 12.26 37.20 11.39
CA VAL A 348 11.01 37.96 11.49
C VAL A 348 11.13 39.21 10.61
N PRO A 349 10.48 39.27 9.43
CA PRO A 349 10.16 40.55 8.82
C PRO A 349 8.71 40.90 9.13
N LEU A 350 8.52 41.79 10.10
CA LEU A 350 7.25 42.43 10.46
C LEU A 350 6.52 43.06 9.24
N PHE A 351 7.25 43.30 8.15
CA PHE A 351 6.74 43.85 6.90
C PHE A 351 6.16 42.83 5.90
N HIS A 352 6.25 41.51 6.11
CA HIS A 352 5.58 40.54 5.23
C HIS A 352 4.08 40.41 5.50
N TYR A 353 3.65 40.62 6.74
CA TYR A 353 2.25 40.45 7.14
C TYR A 353 1.33 41.57 6.61
N LEU A 354 1.82 42.82 6.61
CA LEU A 354 1.11 43.95 5.98
C LEU A 354 1.16 43.88 4.44
N LYS A 355 2.20 43.25 3.87
CA LYS A 355 2.31 43.04 2.42
C LYS A 355 1.36 41.94 1.93
N SER A 356 1.06 40.94 2.75
CA SER A 356 0.10 39.85 2.44
C SER A 356 -1.34 40.36 2.32
N ILE A 357 -1.73 41.32 3.17
CA ILE A 357 -3.09 41.91 3.14
C ILE A 357 -3.30 42.79 1.88
N PHE A 358 -2.22 43.32 1.28
CA PHE A 358 -2.29 44.23 0.13
C PHE A 358 -1.56 43.73 -1.13
N LYS A 359 -1.17 42.46 -1.20
CA LYS A 359 -0.63 41.88 -2.44
C LYS A 359 -1.80 41.56 -3.37
N LYS A 360 -2.00 42.39 -4.39
CA LYS A 360 -2.44 41.90 -5.71
C LYS A 360 -1.44 40.82 -6.12
N ASN A 361 -1.84 39.54 -6.07
CA ASN A 361 -1.29 38.38 -6.82
C ASN A 361 -1.62 37.05 -6.12
N ASN A 362 -2.88 36.79 -5.83
CA ASN A 362 -3.38 35.42 -5.87
C ASN A 362 -4.34 35.42 -7.06
N LEU A 363 -4.04 34.66 -8.12
CA LEU A 363 -5.09 34.36 -9.09
C LEU A 363 -6.24 33.72 -8.32
N LEU A 364 -7.42 34.25 -8.56
CA LEU A 364 -8.65 33.91 -7.86
C LEU A 364 -9.22 32.67 -8.55
N PHE A 365 -9.63 31.65 -7.77
CA PHE A 365 -10.22 30.41 -8.30
C PHE A 365 -11.45 30.62 -9.23
N PRO A 366 -12.26 31.69 -9.10
CA PRO A 366 -13.29 32.06 -10.08
C PRO A 366 -12.80 32.26 -11.52
N ASP A 367 -11.48 32.39 -11.75
CA ASP A 367 -10.89 32.54 -13.08
C ASP A 367 -10.46 31.19 -13.71
N LEU A 368 -10.55 30.03 -13.02
CA LEU A 368 -10.11 28.71 -13.54
C LEU A 368 -11.06 28.09 -14.57
N ILE A 369 -11.41 28.88 -15.58
CA ILE A 369 -12.12 28.46 -16.79
C ILE A 369 -11.11 28.06 -17.88
N ALA A 370 -9.86 28.50 -17.74
CA ALA A 370 -8.80 28.35 -18.73
C ALA A 370 -7.63 27.49 -18.24
N LEU A 371 -7.04 26.69 -19.13
CA LEU A 371 -5.87 25.85 -18.90
C LEU A 371 -4.67 26.68 -18.46
N LYS A 372 -4.46 27.86 -19.06
CA LYS A 372 -3.42 28.80 -18.65
C LYS A 372 -3.53 29.19 -17.17
N ASN A 373 -4.75 29.31 -16.64
CA ASN A 373 -4.95 29.67 -15.24
C ASN A 373 -4.61 28.50 -14.32
N TYR A 374 -4.88 27.25 -14.75
CA TYR A 374 -4.40 26.05 -14.04
C TYR A 374 -2.87 25.93 -14.07
N GLN A 375 -2.21 26.34 -15.16
CA GLN A 375 -0.75 26.41 -15.25
C GLN A 375 -0.16 27.43 -14.26
N GLU A 376 -0.70 28.64 -14.24
CA GLU A 376 -0.28 29.68 -13.31
C GLU A 376 -0.56 29.27 -11.85
N PHE A 377 -1.67 28.58 -11.60
CA PHE A 377 -1.99 28.05 -10.28
C PHE A 377 -1.00 26.96 -9.84
N ALA A 378 -0.73 25.96 -10.69
CA ALA A 378 0.25 24.91 -10.43
C ALA A 378 1.67 25.47 -10.21
N ALA A 379 2.06 26.49 -10.97
CA ALA A 379 3.37 27.14 -10.82
C ALA A 379 3.56 27.87 -9.48
N ASN A 380 2.48 28.20 -8.78
CA ASN A 380 2.51 28.81 -7.44
C ASN A 380 2.49 27.77 -6.30
N LEU A 381 2.39 26.47 -6.61
CA LEU A 381 2.36 25.38 -5.64
C LEU A 381 3.64 24.53 -5.74
N ASP A 382 4.19 24.13 -4.59
CA ASP A 382 5.36 23.26 -4.52
C ASP A 382 5.02 21.86 -5.04
N GLU A 383 5.57 21.41 -6.16
CA GLU A 383 5.16 20.13 -6.76
C GLU A 383 5.35 18.90 -5.84
N PHE A 384 6.42 18.89 -5.04
CA PHE A 384 6.74 17.82 -4.09
C PHE A 384 6.97 18.41 -2.70
N PRO A 385 5.90 18.80 -1.98
CA PRO A 385 6.05 19.38 -0.65
C PRO A 385 6.53 18.32 0.35
N GLN A 386 7.17 18.78 1.42
CA GLN A 386 7.66 17.87 2.46
C GLN A 386 6.49 17.23 3.21
N LYS A 387 6.50 15.89 3.28
CA LYS A 387 5.59 15.09 4.10
C LYS A 387 6.01 15.09 5.58
N ASP A 388 5.03 14.99 6.47
CA ASP A 388 5.22 15.02 7.93
C ASP A 388 5.72 13.69 8.50
N ASN A 389 5.64 12.60 7.72
CA ASN A 389 6.00 11.26 8.14
C ASN A 389 7.08 10.62 7.25
N THR A 390 7.70 9.55 7.74
CA THR A 390 8.75 8.83 7.00
C THR A 390 8.20 7.72 6.09
N ASN A 391 6.91 7.36 6.20
CA ASN A 391 6.32 6.32 5.36
C ASN A 391 6.17 6.82 3.90
N PRO A 392 6.76 6.14 2.90
CA PRO A 392 6.59 6.51 1.49
C PRO A 392 5.20 6.16 0.94
N LEU A 393 4.58 5.06 1.37
CA LEU A 393 3.32 4.55 0.79
C LEU A 393 2.08 5.31 1.28
N PHE A 394 2.15 5.85 2.50
CA PHE A 394 1.06 6.63 3.11
C PHE A 394 1.61 7.98 3.60
N PRO A 395 1.97 8.90 2.69
CA PRO A 395 2.51 10.19 3.07
C PRO A 395 1.46 11.02 3.79
N ASP A 396 1.86 11.65 4.91
CA ASP A 396 1.01 12.61 5.62
C ASP A 396 1.41 14.04 5.24
N TYR A 397 0.43 14.82 4.81
CA TYR A 397 0.59 16.22 4.40
C TYR A 397 -0.21 17.18 5.28
N SER A 398 -0.64 16.74 6.47
CA SER A 398 -1.45 17.54 7.40
C SER A 398 -0.82 18.89 7.73
N GLY A 399 0.48 18.94 8.00
CA GLY A 399 1.25 20.15 8.24
C GLY A 399 1.23 21.07 7.01
N TYR A 400 1.44 20.50 5.82
CA TYR A 400 1.34 21.25 4.56
C TYR A 400 -0.07 21.84 4.34
N PHE A 401 -1.13 21.06 4.56
CA PHE A 401 -2.52 21.56 4.49
C PHE A 401 -2.79 22.68 5.48
N GLN A 402 -2.26 22.59 6.70
CA GLN A 402 -2.41 23.65 7.71
C GLN A 402 -1.76 24.96 7.26
N THR A 403 -0.59 24.91 6.60
CA THR A 403 0.04 26.13 6.04
C THR A 403 -0.78 26.78 4.94
N ARG A 404 -1.52 25.98 4.15
CA ARG A 404 -2.44 26.45 3.10
C ARG A 404 -3.80 26.92 3.64
N SER A 405 -4.18 26.50 4.84
CA SER A 405 -5.47 26.85 5.43
C SER A 405 -5.57 28.35 5.76
N LYS A 406 -6.76 28.93 5.55
CA LYS A 406 -7.05 30.33 5.89
C LYS A 406 -6.99 30.52 7.42
N SER A 407 -6.29 31.55 7.89
CA SER A 407 -6.24 31.90 9.31
C SER A 407 -7.65 32.05 9.90
N ASN A 408 -7.86 31.57 11.13
CA ASN A 408 -9.13 31.67 11.87
C ASN A 408 -9.69 33.10 11.89
N PHE A 409 -8.83 34.12 11.87
CA PHE A 409 -9.23 35.52 11.79
C PHE A 409 -9.87 35.88 10.45
N SER A 410 -9.28 35.43 9.34
CA SER A 410 -9.82 35.65 7.99
C SER A 410 -11.15 34.92 7.76
N ARG A 411 -11.33 33.75 8.38
CA ARG A 411 -12.60 32.99 8.40
C ARG A 411 -13.69 33.74 9.18
N LEU A 412 -13.36 34.23 10.38
CA LEU A 412 -14.27 35.01 11.20
C LEU A 412 -14.68 36.32 10.50
N LEU A 413 -13.72 37.00 9.85
CA LEU A 413 -13.94 38.23 9.10
C LEU A 413 -14.84 38.00 7.87
N LYS A 414 -14.62 36.91 7.10
CA LYS A 414 -15.48 36.51 5.96
C LYS A 414 -16.93 36.26 6.43
N ASN A 415 -17.11 35.56 7.55
CA ASN A 415 -18.43 35.28 8.12
C ASN A 415 -19.13 36.52 8.71
N LEU A 416 -18.36 37.48 9.25
CA LEU A 416 -18.91 38.73 9.76
C LEU A 416 -19.33 39.65 8.61
N LEU A 417 -18.52 39.76 7.57
CA LEU A 417 -18.76 40.64 6.44
C LEU A 417 -19.80 40.06 5.46
N SER A 418 -19.91 38.73 5.33
CA SER A 418 -20.99 38.09 4.55
C SER A 418 -22.36 38.32 5.18
N LYS A 419 -22.47 38.31 6.52
CA LYS A 419 -23.67 38.72 7.26
C LYS A 419 -24.02 40.21 7.07
N MET A 420 -23.06 41.03 6.63
CA MET A 420 -23.26 42.44 6.29
C MET A 420 -23.57 42.65 4.80
N GLY A 421 -23.80 41.59 4.03
CA GLY A 421 -24.18 41.66 2.61
C GLY A 421 -23.03 41.89 1.63
N LEU A 422 -21.77 41.93 2.10
CA LEU A 422 -20.60 42.06 1.24
C LEU A 422 -20.21 40.69 0.67
N HIS A 423 -20.28 40.54 -0.66
CA HIS A 423 -19.91 39.31 -1.35
C HIS A 423 -18.38 39.18 -1.41
N PHE A 424 -17.86 38.01 -1.04
CA PHE A 424 -16.46 37.64 -1.17
C PHE A 424 -16.30 36.53 -2.20
N GLU A 425 -15.17 36.52 -2.89
CA GLU A 425 -14.84 35.53 -3.92
C GLU A 425 -14.84 34.09 -3.38
N GLU A 426 -15.32 33.16 -4.22
CA GLU A 426 -15.44 31.73 -3.94
C GLU A 426 -14.05 31.07 -3.85
N ASP A 427 -13.86 30.15 -2.91
CA ASP A 427 -12.66 29.32 -2.84
C ASP A 427 -12.85 27.96 -3.53
N LEU A 428 -11.75 27.25 -3.76
CA LEU A 428 -11.70 25.98 -4.48
C LEU A 428 -12.72 24.96 -3.97
N ALA A 429 -12.81 24.76 -2.66
CA ALA A 429 -13.73 23.81 -2.06
C ALA A 429 -15.21 24.20 -2.31
N THR A 430 -15.53 25.50 -2.25
CA THR A 430 -16.87 26.01 -2.58
C THR A 430 -17.21 25.76 -4.06
N HIS A 431 -16.26 26.00 -4.96
CA HIS A 431 -16.45 25.79 -6.39
C HIS A 431 -16.62 24.31 -6.73
N LEU A 432 -15.77 23.44 -6.16
CA LEU A 432 -15.87 21.99 -6.29
C LEU A 432 -17.24 21.49 -5.81
N LYS A 433 -17.71 21.96 -4.65
CA LYS A 433 -19.05 21.62 -4.13
C LYS A 433 -20.14 21.91 -5.15
N LYS A 434 -20.15 23.12 -5.72
CA LYS A 434 -21.16 23.53 -6.72
C LYS A 434 -21.13 22.65 -7.96
N ASN A 435 -19.95 22.40 -8.52
CA ASN A 435 -19.80 21.57 -9.72
C ASN A 435 -20.17 20.10 -9.45
N LEU A 436 -19.86 19.58 -8.26
CA LEU A 436 -20.28 18.26 -7.83
C LEU A 436 -21.80 18.17 -7.67
N GLU A 437 -22.44 19.17 -7.06
CA GLU A 437 -23.91 19.25 -6.97
C GLU A 437 -24.54 19.19 -8.37
N ASP A 438 -24.03 19.97 -9.33
CA ASP A 438 -24.52 19.98 -10.72
C ASP A 438 -24.32 18.63 -11.44
N ILE A 439 -23.22 17.91 -11.20
CA ILE A 439 -22.96 16.61 -11.81
C ILE A 439 -23.82 15.52 -11.15
N VAL A 440 -23.88 15.50 -9.82
CA VAL A 440 -24.65 14.51 -9.06
C VAL A 440 -26.14 14.67 -9.33
N GLU A 441 -26.66 15.89 -9.51
CA GLU A 441 -28.05 16.09 -9.92
C GLU A 441 -28.36 15.49 -11.31
N LYS A 442 -27.38 15.51 -12.22
CA LYS A 442 -27.49 14.88 -13.55
C LYS A 442 -27.31 13.36 -13.51
N GLN A 443 -26.61 12.83 -12.51
CA GLN A 443 -26.44 11.40 -12.27
C GLN A 443 -27.65 10.88 -11.49
N ASN A 444 -28.56 10.15 -12.14
CA ASN A 444 -29.80 9.66 -11.53
C ASN A 444 -29.54 8.87 -10.21
N PRO A 445 -29.92 9.37 -9.02
CA PRO A 445 -29.41 8.87 -7.73
C PRO A 445 -30.05 7.59 -7.18
N ASN A 446 -31.00 6.98 -7.92
CA ASN A 446 -31.86 5.92 -7.37
C ASN A 446 -31.25 4.50 -7.36
N ASN A 447 -30.04 4.28 -7.88
CA ASN A 447 -29.44 2.94 -8.02
C ASN A 447 -27.89 2.92 -7.81
N LEU A 448 -27.41 3.55 -6.74
CA LEU A 448 -25.96 3.80 -6.48
C LEU A 448 -25.14 2.58 -5.98
N ASN A 449 -25.67 1.36 -6.02
CA ASN A 449 -25.01 0.16 -5.49
C ASN A 449 -24.56 -0.84 -6.59
N ASP A 450 -24.87 -0.59 -7.86
CA ASP A 450 -24.59 -1.52 -8.95
C ASP A 450 -23.29 -1.16 -9.70
N VAL A 451 -22.59 -2.17 -10.23
CA VAL A 451 -21.40 -1.96 -11.05
C VAL A 451 -21.86 -1.49 -12.43
N HIS A 452 -21.47 -0.29 -12.83
CA HIS A 452 -21.84 0.28 -14.13
C HIS A 452 -20.76 0.01 -15.18
N LEU A 453 -21.13 -0.69 -16.26
CA LEU A 453 -20.30 -0.82 -17.46
C LEU A 453 -20.65 0.29 -18.45
N LEU A 454 -19.63 0.97 -18.97
CA LEU A 454 -19.77 1.94 -20.04
C LEU A 454 -19.41 1.28 -21.37
N LEU A 455 -20.35 1.22 -22.31
CA LEU A 455 -20.18 0.51 -23.58
C LEU A 455 -20.10 1.50 -24.74
N HIS A 456 -19.13 1.31 -25.64
CA HIS A 456 -18.97 2.13 -26.85
C HIS A 456 -18.56 1.30 -28.08
N PRO A 457 -19.36 1.32 -29.16
CA PRO A 457 -18.97 0.74 -30.44
C PRO A 457 -17.84 1.56 -31.08
N PHE A 458 -16.62 1.03 -31.12
CA PHE A 458 -15.47 1.81 -31.60
C PHE A 458 -15.53 2.07 -33.12
N LYS A 459 -14.96 3.21 -33.54
CA LYS A 459 -14.82 3.60 -34.95
C LYS A 459 -13.36 3.85 -35.31
N LYS A 460 -13.03 3.56 -36.57
CA LYS A 460 -11.72 3.86 -37.14
C LYS A 460 -11.42 5.36 -36.99
N GLY A 461 -10.26 5.67 -36.42
CA GLY A 461 -9.76 7.04 -36.22
C GLY A 461 -10.08 7.62 -34.84
N GLU A 462 -10.88 6.95 -34.00
CA GLU A 462 -11.09 7.38 -32.62
C GLU A 462 -9.79 7.27 -31.81
N LYS A 463 -9.55 8.26 -30.94
CA LYS A 463 -8.38 8.30 -30.05
C LYS A 463 -8.82 8.47 -28.61
N TYR A 464 -8.27 7.61 -27.74
CA TYR A 464 -8.50 7.67 -26.30
C TYR A 464 -7.19 8.03 -25.62
N TYR A 465 -7.15 9.19 -24.98
CA TYR A 465 -6.04 9.66 -24.15
C TYR A 465 -6.33 9.19 -22.73
N ILE A 466 -5.53 8.25 -22.23
CA ILE A 466 -5.81 7.49 -21.01
C ILE A 466 -4.75 7.82 -19.98
N TRP A 467 -5.16 8.42 -18.87
CA TRP A 467 -4.37 8.48 -17.64
C TRP A 467 -4.81 7.33 -16.75
N GLY A 468 -3.86 6.55 -16.27
CA GLY A 468 -4.12 5.53 -15.26
C GLY A 468 -3.94 6.11 -13.87
N ASP A 469 -3.19 5.40 -13.03
CA ASP A 469 -2.91 5.76 -11.63
C ASP A 469 -2.26 7.15 -11.52
N LEU A 470 -3.08 8.21 -11.47
CA LEU A 470 -2.65 9.61 -11.43
C LEU A 470 -2.39 10.05 -9.99
N ASN A 471 -3.08 9.46 -9.01
CA ASN A 471 -2.82 9.57 -7.58
C ASN A 471 -2.67 11.02 -7.08
N GLY A 472 -3.46 11.95 -7.61
CA GLY A 472 -3.41 13.36 -7.27
C GLY A 472 -2.19 14.11 -7.83
N ALA A 473 -1.54 13.62 -8.89
CA ALA A 473 -0.43 14.29 -9.57
C ALA A 473 -0.91 15.51 -10.39
N PHE A 474 -1.38 16.55 -9.70
CA PHE A 474 -1.97 17.75 -10.31
C PHE A 474 -1.04 18.43 -11.33
N HIS A 475 0.22 18.66 -10.97
CA HIS A 475 1.21 19.29 -11.84
C HIS A 475 1.46 18.47 -13.12
N SER A 476 1.55 17.15 -13.00
CA SER A 476 1.69 16.22 -14.12
C SER A 476 0.48 16.26 -15.05
N LEU A 477 -0.74 16.31 -14.50
CA LEU A 477 -1.97 16.44 -15.30
C LEU A 477 -1.99 17.76 -16.06
N VAL A 478 -1.68 18.87 -15.41
CA VAL A 478 -1.63 20.20 -16.05
C VAL A 478 -0.60 20.24 -17.19
N ARG A 479 0.59 19.64 -16.99
CA ARG A 479 1.60 19.53 -18.06
C ARG A 479 1.13 18.64 -19.21
N SER A 480 0.45 17.54 -18.91
CA SER A 480 -0.11 16.64 -19.93
C SER A 480 -1.18 17.36 -20.76
N LEU A 481 -2.11 18.08 -20.12
CA LEU A 481 -3.13 18.88 -20.82
C LEU A 481 -2.51 20.02 -21.65
N ASN A 482 -1.46 20.68 -21.16
CA ASN A 482 -0.71 21.67 -21.95
C ASN A 482 -0.07 21.07 -23.20
N HIS A 483 0.41 19.83 -23.09
CA HIS A 483 0.94 19.13 -24.24
C HIS A 483 -0.17 18.76 -25.24
N LEU A 484 -1.36 18.38 -24.77
CA LEU A 484 -2.54 18.17 -25.61
C LEU A 484 -3.06 19.47 -26.28
N GLU A 485 -2.97 20.61 -25.59
CA GLU A 485 -3.33 21.92 -26.15
C GLU A 485 -2.41 22.30 -27.32
N LYS A 486 -1.10 22.08 -27.17
CA LYS A 486 -0.12 22.25 -28.26
C LYS A 486 -0.31 21.30 -29.45
N GLN A 487 -1.07 20.23 -29.28
CA GLN A 487 -1.41 19.26 -30.31
C GLN A 487 -2.82 19.48 -30.90
N ASP A 488 -3.48 20.60 -30.58
CA ASP A 488 -4.84 20.92 -31.00
C ASP A 488 -5.88 19.83 -30.61
N VAL A 489 -5.64 19.12 -29.50
CA VAL A 489 -6.58 18.12 -28.94
C VAL A 489 -7.63 18.82 -28.09
N ILE A 490 -7.17 19.75 -27.24
CA ILE A 490 -8.01 20.63 -26.41
C ILE A 490 -7.65 22.09 -26.67
N ASN A 491 -8.55 23.01 -26.37
CA ASN A 491 -8.23 24.44 -26.33
C ASN A 491 -7.97 24.95 -24.90
N ASP A 492 -7.53 26.20 -24.79
CA ASP A 492 -7.34 26.87 -23.49
C ASP A 492 -8.60 26.86 -22.62
N LYS A 493 -9.82 26.79 -23.19
CA LYS A 493 -11.08 26.69 -22.42
C LYS A 493 -11.44 25.26 -21.97
N LEU A 494 -10.48 24.33 -22.03
CA LEU A 494 -10.63 22.91 -21.70
C LEU A 494 -11.66 22.19 -22.60
N GLN A 495 -11.96 22.71 -23.79
CA GLN A 495 -12.87 22.05 -24.73
C GLN A 495 -12.09 21.17 -25.69
N ILE A 496 -12.56 19.94 -25.90
CA ILE A 496 -12.00 19.02 -26.90
C ILE A 496 -12.38 19.53 -28.29
N LEU A 497 -11.38 19.64 -29.16
CA LEU A 497 -11.54 20.24 -30.50
C LEU A 497 -12.05 19.25 -31.55
N GLN A 498 -11.86 17.95 -31.33
CA GLN A 498 -12.25 16.89 -32.24
C GLN A 498 -13.29 15.96 -31.61
N PRO A 499 -14.44 15.69 -32.25
CA PRO A 499 -15.52 14.89 -31.66
C PRO A 499 -15.18 13.41 -31.45
N HIS A 500 -14.13 12.91 -32.11
CA HIS A 500 -13.64 11.53 -32.03
C HIS A 500 -12.46 11.35 -31.07
N TYR A 501 -12.14 12.39 -30.27
CA TYR A 501 -11.13 12.34 -29.21
C TYR A 501 -11.81 12.19 -27.85
N PHE A 502 -11.26 11.32 -27.01
CA PHE A 502 -11.78 10.98 -25.70
C PHE A 502 -10.69 11.08 -24.65
N LEU A 503 -10.98 11.67 -23.49
CA LEU A 503 -10.09 11.68 -22.33
C LEU A 503 -10.62 10.71 -21.29
N ILE A 504 -9.80 9.76 -20.86
CA ILE A 504 -10.16 8.70 -19.92
C ILE A 504 -9.27 8.81 -18.68
N PHE A 505 -9.88 9.00 -17.52
CA PHE A 505 -9.23 8.88 -16.22
C PHE A 505 -9.55 7.49 -15.67
N ASN A 506 -8.61 6.55 -15.80
CA ASN A 506 -8.80 5.13 -15.55
C ASN A 506 -8.56 4.76 -14.07
N GLY A 507 -9.35 5.34 -13.16
CA GLY A 507 -9.28 5.09 -11.72
C GLY A 507 -8.03 5.63 -11.04
N ASN A 508 -8.06 5.60 -9.70
CA ASN A 508 -6.98 6.07 -8.84
C ASN A 508 -6.49 7.47 -9.23
N ALA A 509 -7.43 8.36 -9.62
CA ALA A 509 -7.06 9.71 -10.01
C ALA A 509 -6.73 10.55 -8.78
N ILE A 510 -7.31 10.20 -7.63
CA ILE A 510 -6.91 10.64 -6.29
C ILE A 510 -6.03 9.58 -5.63
N GLY A 511 -5.25 9.97 -4.61
CA GLY A 511 -4.35 9.03 -3.95
C GLY A 511 -3.41 9.68 -2.92
N PRO A 512 -2.22 9.11 -2.69
CA PRO A 512 -1.24 9.58 -1.70
C PRO A 512 -0.51 10.87 -2.14
N SER A 513 -1.26 11.94 -2.42
CA SER A 513 -0.77 13.25 -2.85
C SER A 513 -1.41 14.39 -2.04
N PRO A 514 -0.76 15.57 -1.93
CA PRO A 514 -1.35 16.75 -1.32
C PRO A 514 -2.23 17.58 -2.26
N TYR A 515 -2.50 17.10 -3.48
CA TYR A 515 -3.23 17.85 -4.51
C TYR A 515 -4.46 17.12 -5.04
N ASN A 516 -5.19 16.40 -4.17
CA ASN A 516 -6.36 15.64 -4.60
C ASN A 516 -7.53 16.56 -4.95
N LEU A 517 -7.74 17.63 -4.20
CA LEU A 517 -8.82 18.59 -4.49
C LEU A 517 -8.61 19.29 -5.82
N GLU A 518 -7.40 19.71 -6.13
CA GLU A 518 -7.05 20.36 -7.40
C GLU A 518 -7.21 19.40 -8.57
N THR A 519 -6.71 18.17 -8.43
CA THR A 519 -6.81 17.12 -9.45
C THR A 519 -8.26 16.79 -9.73
N LEU A 520 -9.06 16.53 -8.69
CA LEU A 520 -10.48 16.22 -8.81
C LEU A 520 -11.26 17.38 -9.44
N SER A 521 -10.97 18.62 -9.04
CA SER A 521 -11.63 19.81 -9.58
C SER A 521 -11.35 20.03 -11.06
N LEU A 522 -10.12 19.77 -11.50
CA LEU A 522 -9.74 19.87 -12.91
C LEU A 522 -10.40 18.78 -13.76
N ILE A 523 -10.46 17.53 -13.27
CA ILE A 523 -11.16 16.43 -13.93
C ILE A 523 -12.65 16.74 -14.08
N ILE A 524 -13.28 17.23 -13.00
CA ILE A 524 -14.70 17.64 -13.02
C ILE A 524 -14.93 18.79 -14.00
N ALA A 525 -14.06 19.78 -14.05
CA ALA A 525 -14.15 20.87 -15.02
C ALA A 525 -14.10 20.35 -16.47
N LEU A 526 -13.20 19.40 -16.77
CA LEU A 526 -13.12 18.74 -18.07
C LEU A 526 -14.41 17.96 -18.40
N MET A 527 -14.97 17.22 -17.43
CA MET A 527 -16.23 16.48 -17.59
C MET A 527 -17.40 17.42 -17.88
N MET A 528 -17.52 18.53 -17.15
CA MET A 528 -18.61 19.50 -17.36
C MET A 528 -18.53 20.20 -18.72
N LYS A 529 -17.31 20.48 -19.20
CA LYS A 529 -17.09 21.11 -20.52
C LYS A 529 -17.29 20.13 -21.67
N ASN A 530 -17.07 18.84 -21.44
CA ASN A 530 -17.06 17.80 -22.47
C ASN A 530 -17.81 16.53 -22.02
N PRO A 531 -19.11 16.60 -21.73
CA PRO A 531 -19.86 15.51 -21.09
C PRO A 531 -19.98 14.23 -21.93
N GLN A 532 -19.69 14.30 -23.24
CA GLN A 532 -19.73 13.16 -24.15
C GLN A 532 -18.35 12.58 -24.48
N ASN A 533 -17.27 13.22 -24.03
CA ASN A 533 -15.90 12.90 -24.46
C ASN A 533 -14.92 12.69 -23.30
N VAL A 534 -15.28 13.04 -22.06
CA VAL A 534 -14.43 12.87 -20.88
C VAL A 534 -15.08 11.89 -19.91
N PHE A 535 -14.39 10.79 -19.60
CA PHE A 535 -14.89 9.75 -18.72
C PHE A 535 -13.93 9.51 -17.55
N TYR A 536 -14.51 9.33 -16.36
CA TYR A 536 -13.78 8.98 -15.15
C TYR A 536 -14.26 7.60 -14.69
N ILE A 537 -13.38 6.62 -14.74
CA ILE A 537 -13.62 5.23 -14.31
C ILE A 537 -13.27 5.11 -12.83
N ARG A 538 -14.09 4.43 -12.05
CA ARG A 538 -13.91 4.22 -10.61
C ARG A 538 -12.74 3.27 -10.33
N GLY A 539 -11.73 3.73 -9.60
CA GLY A 539 -10.64 2.90 -9.09
C GLY A 539 -10.77 2.57 -7.61
N GLN A 540 -9.68 2.05 -7.03
CA GLN A 540 -9.62 1.67 -5.63
C GLN A 540 -9.62 2.87 -4.71
N HIS A 541 -8.95 3.94 -5.12
CA HIS A 541 -8.86 5.12 -4.27
C HIS A 541 -10.17 5.88 -4.23
N GLU A 542 -11.09 5.69 -5.18
CA GLU A 542 -12.41 6.29 -5.18
C GLU A 542 -13.44 5.51 -4.34
N ASP A 543 -13.09 4.33 -3.80
CA ASP A 543 -13.93 3.57 -2.88
C ASP A 543 -14.02 4.29 -1.51
N LYS A 544 -15.23 4.40 -0.94
CA LYS A 544 -15.49 5.16 0.30
C LYS A 544 -14.57 4.75 1.46
N GLU A 545 -14.31 3.45 1.60
CA GLU A 545 -13.45 2.91 2.66
C GLU A 545 -12.00 3.44 2.55
N PHE A 546 -11.56 3.77 1.34
CA PHE A 546 -10.20 4.20 1.07
C PHE A 546 -10.02 5.71 1.20
N TRP A 547 -10.72 6.54 0.40
CA TRP A 547 -10.39 7.97 0.33
C TRP A 547 -10.67 8.74 1.62
N LEU A 548 -11.62 8.28 2.45
CA LEU A 548 -11.89 8.88 3.76
C LEU A 548 -10.71 8.72 4.72
N ASN A 549 -10.02 7.58 4.64
CA ASN A 549 -8.87 7.27 5.48
C ASN A 549 -7.53 7.69 4.83
N ALA A 550 -7.57 8.25 3.62
CA ALA A 550 -6.41 8.65 2.84
C ALA A 550 -6.20 10.19 2.85
N ALA A 551 -5.29 10.66 1.98
CA ALA A 551 -4.90 12.07 1.93
C ALA A 551 -6.08 13.02 1.61
N LEU A 552 -7.02 12.63 0.75
CA LEU A 552 -8.18 13.46 0.39
C LEU A 552 -9.09 13.74 1.60
N GLY A 553 -9.37 12.73 2.45
CA GLY A 553 -10.19 12.91 3.65
C GLY A 553 -9.58 13.96 4.59
N LYS A 554 -8.27 13.85 4.88
CA LYS A 554 -7.52 14.82 5.68
C LYS A 554 -7.47 16.21 5.03
N GLU A 555 -7.29 16.26 3.71
CA GLU A 555 -7.27 17.50 2.95
C GLU A 555 -8.60 18.27 3.08
N LEU A 556 -9.74 17.56 3.00
CA LEU A 556 -11.08 18.12 3.19
C LEU A 556 -11.31 18.59 4.63
N GLU A 557 -10.92 17.79 5.62
CA GLU A 557 -11.06 18.14 7.04
C GLU A 557 -10.38 19.50 7.37
N ILE A 558 -9.23 19.76 6.75
CA ILE A 558 -8.42 20.95 7.02
C ILE A 558 -8.82 22.14 6.13
N LEU A 559 -8.90 21.92 4.82
CA LEU A 559 -9.09 23.00 3.83
C LEU A 559 -10.57 23.35 3.61
N ALA A 560 -11.49 22.38 3.72
CA ALA A 560 -12.91 22.55 3.42
C ALA A 560 -13.81 22.70 4.67
N LYS A 561 -13.22 22.84 5.86
CA LYS A 561 -13.91 22.91 7.16
C LYS A 561 -15.06 23.93 7.25
N ASP A 562 -15.02 25.00 6.46
CA ASP A 562 -16.04 26.06 6.50
C ASP A 562 -17.33 25.69 5.74
N LEU A 563 -17.35 24.58 4.97
CA LEU A 563 -18.46 24.20 4.10
C LEU A 563 -19.54 23.35 4.78
N SER A 564 -19.19 22.62 5.84
CA SER A 564 -20.11 21.76 6.61
C SER A 564 -19.67 21.66 8.07
N SER A 565 -20.63 21.37 8.95
CA SER A 565 -20.38 20.96 10.33
C SER A 565 -20.06 19.48 10.50
N ASP A 566 -20.13 18.70 9.41
CA ASP A 566 -19.75 17.29 9.40
C ASP A 566 -18.24 17.11 9.69
N GLU A 567 -17.85 15.93 10.19
CA GLU A 567 -16.45 15.60 10.50
C GLU A 567 -15.56 15.73 9.27
N ILE A 568 -16.01 15.21 8.12
CA ILE A 568 -15.37 15.39 6.82
C ILE A 568 -16.33 16.17 5.90
N PRO A 569 -16.03 17.44 5.58
CA PRO A 569 -16.84 18.24 4.66
C PRO A 569 -16.94 17.60 3.28
N LEU A 570 -18.11 17.71 2.63
CA LEU A 570 -18.42 17.13 1.32
C LEU A 570 -18.43 15.60 1.25
N GLU A 571 -18.32 14.87 2.38
CA GLU A 571 -18.32 13.40 2.41
C GLU A 571 -19.43 12.79 1.54
N LYS A 572 -20.68 13.17 1.81
CA LYS A 572 -21.86 12.61 1.14
C LYS A 572 -21.83 12.85 -0.36
N LEU A 573 -21.46 14.07 -0.77
CA LEU A 573 -21.50 14.49 -2.16
C LEU A 573 -20.39 13.81 -2.99
N ILE A 574 -19.18 13.73 -2.45
CA ILE A 574 -18.06 13.03 -3.10
C ILE A 574 -18.35 11.52 -3.16
N THR A 575 -18.91 10.93 -2.10
CA THR A 575 -19.34 9.53 -2.09
C THR A 575 -20.39 9.25 -3.17
N GLN A 576 -21.40 10.13 -3.31
CA GLN A 576 -22.42 9.99 -4.36
C GLN A 576 -21.81 10.08 -5.76
N PHE A 577 -20.91 11.04 -5.98
CA PHE A 577 -20.21 11.19 -7.25
C PHE A 577 -19.38 9.94 -7.60
N PHE A 578 -18.53 9.45 -6.69
CA PHE A 578 -17.72 8.26 -6.92
C PHE A 578 -18.56 6.99 -7.11
N ASN A 579 -19.65 6.83 -6.35
CA ASN A 579 -20.55 5.69 -6.55
C ASN A 579 -21.23 5.71 -7.91
N GLY A 580 -21.48 6.90 -8.48
CA GLY A 580 -22.04 7.07 -9.82
C GLY A 580 -21.05 6.89 -10.98
N LEU A 581 -19.74 6.69 -10.71
CA LEU A 581 -18.75 6.46 -11.76
C LEU A 581 -18.83 5.03 -12.32
N PRO A 582 -18.64 4.83 -13.64
CA PRO A 582 -18.52 3.50 -14.22
C PRO A 582 -17.29 2.76 -13.70
N ALA A 583 -17.38 1.44 -13.55
CA ALA A 583 -16.26 0.61 -13.12
C ALA A 583 -15.37 0.14 -14.28
N THR A 584 -15.93 0.06 -15.49
CA THR A 584 -15.18 -0.38 -16.68
C THR A 584 -15.75 0.25 -17.94
N LEU A 585 -14.86 0.72 -18.82
CA LEU A 585 -15.18 1.09 -20.19
C LEU A 585 -14.86 -0.07 -21.14
N CYS A 586 -15.86 -0.52 -21.88
CA CYS A 586 -15.75 -1.59 -22.86
C CYS A 586 -15.91 -1.00 -24.27
N LEU A 587 -14.86 -1.13 -25.08
CA LEU A 587 -14.84 -0.75 -26.49
C LEU A 587 -15.05 -2.01 -27.33
N GLY A 588 -16.11 -2.09 -28.12
CA GLY A 588 -16.48 -3.29 -28.85
C GLY A 588 -16.81 -3.06 -30.33
N LYS A 589 -16.81 -4.14 -31.13
CA LYS A 589 -17.32 -4.15 -32.50
C LYS A 589 -18.53 -5.08 -32.60
N ILE A 590 -19.60 -4.62 -33.23
CA ILE A 590 -20.81 -5.42 -33.45
C ILE A 590 -20.51 -6.52 -34.49
N HIS A 591 -20.41 -7.79 -34.08
CA HIS A 591 -20.31 -8.93 -34.99
C HIS A 591 -21.19 -10.12 -34.57
N LYS A 592 -21.64 -10.92 -35.54
CA LYS A 592 -22.72 -11.91 -35.35
C LYS A 592 -22.34 -13.18 -34.56
N LYS A 593 -21.07 -13.42 -34.18
CA LYS A 593 -20.67 -14.68 -33.51
C LYS A 593 -19.57 -14.59 -32.45
N GLU A 594 -18.68 -13.61 -32.50
CA GLU A 594 -17.63 -13.40 -31.47
C GLU A 594 -17.35 -11.90 -31.38
N ASN A 595 -17.85 -11.26 -30.33
CA ASN A 595 -17.57 -9.84 -30.10
C ASN A 595 -16.20 -9.73 -29.45
N GLU A 596 -15.31 -8.98 -30.08
CA GLU A 596 -14.01 -8.65 -29.53
C GLU A 596 -14.10 -7.32 -28.80
N TYR A 597 -13.51 -7.26 -27.60
CA TYR A 597 -13.56 -6.08 -26.76
C TYR A 597 -12.17 -5.62 -26.32
N ILE A 598 -11.99 -4.31 -26.19
CA ILE A 598 -10.93 -3.72 -25.36
C ILE A 598 -11.59 -3.24 -24.08
N THR A 599 -11.02 -3.57 -22.92
CA THR A 599 -11.50 -3.03 -21.65
C THR A 599 -10.51 -2.05 -21.07
N ILE A 600 -11.00 -0.89 -20.64
CA ILE A 600 -10.25 0.10 -19.86
C ILE A 600 -10.85 0.10 -18.47
N SER A 601 -10.11 -0.43 -17.50
CA SER A 601 -10.54 -0.55 -16.11
C SER A 601 -9.32 -0.58 -15.19
N PRO A 602 -9.31 0.13 -14.05
CA PRO A 602 -8.19 0.10 -13.11
C PRO A 602 -7.95 -1.29 -12.53
N ARG A 603 -9.00 -2.11 -12.38
CA ARG A 603 -8.97 -3.48 -11.85
C ARG A 603 -9.36 -4.49 -12.93
N SER A 604 -8.99 -5.77 -12.76
CA SER A 604 -9.53 -6.84 -13.61
C SER A 604 -11.06 -6.81 -13.53
N PRO A 605 -11.76 -6.57 -14.65
CA PRO A 605 -13.21 -6.36 -14.62
C PRO A 605 -13.93 -7.62 -14.15
N THR A 606 -14.97 -7.49 -13.32
CA THR A 606 -15.98 -8.54 -13.19
C THR A 606 -16.65 -8.69 -14.56
N LEU A 607 -16.48 -9.85 -15.16
CA LEU A 607 -16.91 -10.08 -16.54
C LEU A 607 -18.39 -10.44 -16.57
N VAL A 608 -19.19 -9.54 -17.16
CA VAL A 608 -20.59 -9.79 -17.52
C VAL A 608 -20.68 -10.90 -18.57
N ASP A 609 -21.70 -11.76 -18.48
CA ASP A 609 -22.01 -12.79 -19.49
C ASP A 609 -21.88 -12.27 -20.94
N SER A 610 -21.13 -13.01 -21.77
CA SER A 610 -20.86 -12.71 -23.17
C SER A 610 -22.13 -12.47 -23.97
N GLU A 611 -23.20 -13.24 -23.71
CA GLU A 611 -24.47 -13.10 -24.41
C GLU A 611 -25.15 -11.77 -24.07
N ARG A 612 -25.12 -11.38 -22.78
CA ARG A 612 -25.69 -10.13 -22.30
C ARG A 612 -24.92 -8.92 -22.84
N LEU A 613 -23.60 -8.97 -22.80
CA LEU A 613 -22.74 -7.93 -23.37
C LEU A 613 -22.99 -7.80 -24.88
N SER A 614 -23.11 -8.92 -25.59
CA SER A 614 -23.41 -8.93 -27.02
C SER A 614 -24.76 -8.31 -27.37
N LYS A 615 -25.82 -8.68 -26.65
CA LYS A 615 -27.15 -8.07 -26.80
C LYS A 615 -27.13 -6.57 -26.50
N ALA A 616 -26.39 -6.15 -25.48
CA ALA A 616 -26.25 -4.73 -25.15
C ALA A 616 -25.62 -3.98 -26.33
N PHE A 617 -24.47 -4.43 -26.87
CA PHE A 617 -23.83 -3.80 -28.03
C PHE A 617 -24.70 -3.78 -29.30
N GLN A 618 -25.58 -4.75 -29.51
CA GLN A 618 -26.53 -4.73 -30.63
C GLN A 618 -27.58 -3.63 -30.52
N ASN A 619 -27.94 -3.24 -29.29
CA ASN A 619 -28.96 -2.23 -29.02
C ASN A 619 -28.39 -0.80 -28.92
N ILE A 620 -27.07 -0.64 -28.97
CA ILE A 620 -26.40 0.67 -28.92
C ILE A 620 -26.44 1.32 -30.30
N SER A 621 -26.90 2.59 -30.36
CA SER A 621 -26.77 3.39 -31.57
C SER A 621 -25.30 3.69 -31.83
N SER A 622 -24.87 3.75 -33.10
CA SER A 622 -23.46 3.87 -33.48
C SER A 622 -22.76 5.15 -32.99
N GLU A 623 -23.44 6.09 -32.33
CA GLU A 623 -22.88 7.37 -31.86
C GLU A 623 -23.04 7.60 -30.35
N SER A 624 -23.59 6.64 -29.61
CA SER A 624 -23.92 6.81 -28.19
C SER A 624 -23.13 5.87 -27.30
N PHE A 625 -22.62 6.39 -26.18
CA PHE A 625 -22.25 5.57 -25.03
C PHE A 625 -23.52 5.03 -24.36
N MET A 626 -23.48 3.78 -23.90
CA MET A 626 -24.57 3.18 -23.13
C MET A 626 -24.02 2.67 -21.80
N THR A 627 -24.77 2.94 -20.73
CA THR A 627 -24.50 2.35 -19.41
C THR A 627 -25.28 1.06 -19.27
N LEU A 628 -24.61 -0.01 -18.85
CA LEU A 628 -25.21 -1.29 -18.51
C LEU A 628 -25.02 -1.54 -17.01
N GLU A 629 -26.12 -1.77 -16.29
CA GLU A 629 -26.09 -2.16 -14.87
C GLU A 629 -25.74 -3.64 -14.73
N GLU A 630 -24.68 -3.95 -13.98
CA GLU A 630 -24.31 -5.31 -13.60
C GLU A 630 -25.04 -5.72 -12.32
N GLN A 631 -25.70 -6.87 -12.35
CA GLN A 631 -26.28 -7.49 -11.15
C GLN A 631 -25.26 -8.50 -10.61
N ASN A 632 -25.02 -8.49 -9.29
CA ASN A 632 -24.06 -9.36 -8.57
C ASN A 632 -24.31 -10.89 -8.67
N ASN A 633 -25.17 -11.35 -9.57
CA ASN A 633 -25.41 -12.78 -9.76
C ASN A 633 -24.35 -13.35 -10.72
N HIS A 634 -23.43 -14.14 -10.16
CA HIS A 634 -22.59 -15.05 -10.91
C HIS A 634 -23.50 -15.92 -11.80
N SER A 635 -23.42 -15.72 -13.12
CA SER A 635 -24.09 -16.58 -14.09
C SER A 635 -23.07 -17.59 -14.60
N ASP A 636 -23.47 -18.85 -14.71
CA ASP A 636 -22.72 -19.96 -15.32
C ASP A 636 -22.52 -19.78 -16.86
N GLY A 637 -22.62 -18.56 -17.37
CA GLY A 637 -22.51 -18.20 -18.78
C GLY A 637 -21.06 -18.12 -19.27
N ALA A 638 -20.88 -18.18 -20.58
CA ALA A 638 -19.55 -18.02 -21.19
C ALA A 638 -19.07 -16.56 -21.01
N PHE A 639 -17.83 -16.38 -20.55
CA PHE A 639 -17.25 -15.04 -20.40
C PHE A 639 -16.96 -14.41 -21.77
N PRO A 640 -17.13 -13.09 -21.92
CA PRO A 640 -16.80 -12.38 -23.15
C PRO A 640 -15.30 -12.42 -23.37
N PHE A 641 -14.90 -12.75 -24.59
CA PHE A 641 -13.51 -12.76 -24.97
C PHE A 641 -12.97 -11.33 -25.05
N ILE A 642 -11.96 -11.01 -24.24
CA ILE A 642 -11.30 -9.70 -24.24
C ILE A 642 -10.02 -9.78 -25.05
N PHE A 643 -9.84 -8.86 -25.98
CA PHE A 643 -8.70 -8.82 -26.87
C PHE A 643 -7.48 -8.19 -26.19
N ALA A 644 -7.70 -7.04 -25.53
CA ALA A 644 -6.70 -6.33 -24.75
C ALA A 644 -7.34 -5.63 -23.54
N ARG A 645 -6.60 -5.56 -22.43
CA ARG A 645 -7.00 -4.85 -21.21
C ARG A 645 -6.01 -3.74 -20.91
N LEU A 646 -6.52 -2.54 -20.66
CA LEU A 646 -5.77 -1.37 -20.24
C LEU A 646 -6.15 -1.08 -18.78
N ARG A 647 -5.19 -1.21 -17.87
CA ARG A 647 -5.45 -1.21 -16.41
C ARG A 647 -4.48 -0.35 -15.62
N GLY A 648 -4.77 -0.17 -14.33
CA GLY A 648 -3.83 0.40 -13.38
C GLY A 648 -2.72 -0.60 -13.02
N LEU A 649 -1.69 -0.13 -12.35
CA LEU A 649 -0.67 -0.96 -11.72
C LEU A 649 -1.28 -1.62 -10.47
N GLU A 650 -1.15 -2.95 -10.35
CA GLU A 650 -1.50 -3.63 -9.10
C GLU A 650 -0.38 -3.42 -8.09
N ASP A 651 -0.65 -2.59 -7.07
CA ASP A 651 0.26 -2.35 -5.95
C ASP A 651 0.68 -3.70 -5.32
N GLY A 652 2.00 -3.94 -5.29
CA GLY A 652 2.60 -5.11 -4.63
C GLY A 652 2.90 -6.33 -5.52
N LYS A 653 2.53 -6.35 -6.81
CA LYS A 653 2.85 -7.47 -7.73
C LYS A 653 3.86 -7.15 -8.84
N SER A 654 4.24 -5.88 -9.01
CA SER A 654 5.21 -5.52 -10.04
C SER A 654 6.64 -5.61 -9.51
N TYR A 655 7.40 -6.60 -10.01
CA TYR A 655 8.86 -6.69 -9.81
C TYR A 655 9.64 -5.73 -10.73
N ARG A 656 8.95 -4.88 -11.50
CA ARG A 656 9.55 -3.98 -12.49
C ARG A 656 9.25 -2.52 -12.16
N GLN A 657 10.27 -1.68 -12.26
CA GLN A 657 10.12 -0.22 -12.26
C GLN A 657 9.16 0.18 -13.40
N PRO A 658 8.03 0.84 -13.09
CA PRO A 658 7.09 1.28 -14.12
C PRO A 658 7.75 2.23 -15.12
N GLN A 659 7.45 2.10 -16.41
CA GLN A 659 7.87 3.02 -17.48
C GLN A 659 6.72 3.90 -17.96
N GLY A 660 5.60 3.88 -17.24
CA GLY A 660 4.42 4.71 -17.47
C GLY A 660 3.36 4.02 -18.31
N VAL A 661 3.76 3.30 -19.36
CA VAL A 661 2.89 2.36 -20.09
C VAL A 661 3.68 1.08 -20.31
N ASP A 662 3.24 -0.02 -19.71
CA ASP A 662 3.97 -1.27 -19.66
C ASP A 662 3.08 -2.45 -20.07
N LEU A 663 3.67 -3.38 -20.84
CA LEU A 663 3.03 -4.64 -21.19
C LEU A 663 3.14 -5.60 -19.99
N LEU A 664 2.03 -6.17 -19.57
CA LEU A 664 1.94 -7.15 -18.50
C LEU A 664 1.77 -8.57 -19.06
N PRO A 665 2.03 -9.63 -18.26
CA PRO A 665 1.72 -11.00 -18.64
C PRO A 665 0.25 -11.15 -19.04
N PRO A 666 -0.08 -11.99 -20.04
CA PRO A 666 -1.44 -12.20 -20.49
C PRO A 666 -2.28 -12.84 -19.39
N GLU A 667 -3.56 -12.46 -19.36
CA GLU A 667 -4.54 -12.99 -18.43
C GLU A 667 -5.75 -13.46 -19.24
N GLU A 668 -6.15 -14.73 -19.09
CA GLU A 668 -7.25 -15.33 -19.85
C GLU A 668 -7.14 -15.14 -21.37
N GLY A 669 -5.92 -15.25 -21.92
CA GLY A 669 -5.68 -15.07 -23.36
C GLY A 669 -5.64 -13.62 -23.82
N SER A 670 -5.92 -12.63 -22.96
CA SER A 670 -5.97 -11.22 -23.35
C SER A 670 -4.66 -10.50 -23.08
N THR A 671 -4.22 -9.65 -24.02
CA THR A 671 -3.01 -8.83 -23.86
C THR A 671 -3.26 -7.77 -22.79
N GLN A 672 -2.37 -7.67 -21.80
CA GLN A 672 -2.51 -6.73 -20.67
C GLN A 672 -1.56 -5.55 -20.80
N TRP A 673 -2.05 -4.35 -20.54
CA TRP A 673 -1.26 -3.12 -20.46
C TRP A 673 -1.55 -2.38 -19.16
N SER A 674 -0.53 -2.04 -18.39
CA SER A 674 -0.66 -1.10 -17.27
C SER A 674 -0.34 0.33 -17.70
N ILE A 675 -1.12 1.28 -17.21
CA ILE A 675 -0.89 2.72 -17.39
C ILE A 675 -0.67 3.31 -16.00
N PHE A 676 0.54 3.80 -15.75
CA PHE A 676 0.97 4.38 -14.49
C PHE A 676 1.39 5.84 -14.71
N SER A 677 0.58 6.79 -14.25
CA SER A 677 0.66 8.18 -14.70
C SER A 677 1.29 9.14 -13.69
N SER A 678 1.62 8.66 -12.48
CA SER A 678 1.86 9.53 -11.32
C SER A 678 3.30 9.52 -10.80
N PRO A 679 4.05 10.62 -10.93
CA PRO A 679 5.34 10.80 -10.30
C PRO A 679 5.25 11.45 -8.91
N VAL A 680 4.25 11.11 -8.08
CA VAL A 680 4.16 11.66 -6.71
C VAL A 680 5.31 11.16 -5.81
N THR A 681 5.58 11.87 -4.71
CA THR A 681 6.67 11.54 -3.76
C THR A 681 6.68 10.07 -3.36
N ALA A 682 5.51 9.50 -3.07
CA ALA A 682 5.35 8.09 -2.73
C ALA A 682 5.95 7.15 -3.80
N HIS A 683 5.71 7.43 -5.08
CA HIS A 683 6.17 6.61 -6.19
C HIS A 683 7.62 6.90 -6.57
N GLN A 684 8.09 8.13 -6.38
CA GLN A 684 9.51 8.44 -6.53
C GLN A 684 10.34 7.67 -5.49
N GLU A 685 9.89 7.63 -4.23
CA GLU A 685 10.58 6.91 -3.15
C GLU A 685 10.44 5.39 -3.28
N HIS A 686 9.26 4.88 -3.65
CA HIS A 686 8.99 3.44 -3.69
C HIS A 686 9.37 2.76 -5.02
N PHE A 687 9.05 3.39 -6.14
CA PHE A 687 9.23 2.82 -7.48
C PHE A 687 10.36 3.51 -8.27
N ASN A 688 11.03 4.53 -7.73
CA ASN A 688 11.94 5.40 -8.48
C ASN A 688 11.28 6.00 -9.75
N PHE A 689 9.97 6.22 -9.70
CA PHE A 689 9.18 6.67 -10.85
C PHE A 689 9.13 8.19 -10.94
N ASN A 690 9.82 8.75 -11.94
CA ASN A 690 10.00 10.19 -12.13
C ASN A 690 9.47 10.66 -13.50
N LEU A 691 8.40 10.06 -14.00
CA LEU A 691 7.85 10.34 -15.33
C LEU A 691 6.44 10.95 -15.23
N ASP A 692 6.17 12.01 -16.00
CA ASP A 692 4.80 12.30 -16.40
C ASP A 692 4.44 11.29 -17.50
N ALA A 693 3.34 10.54 -17.37
CA ALA A 693 2.99 9.51 -18.36
C ALA A 693 1.49 9.41 -18.62
N TYR A 694 1.13 9.14 -19.88
CA TYR A 694 -0.22 8.75 -20.28
C TYR A 694 -0.16 7.91 -21.56
N ALA A 695 -1.26 7.21 -21.89
CA ALA A 695 -1.35 6.39 -23.08
C ALA A 695 -2.30 7.01 -24.13
N ILE A 696 -2.05 6.78 -25.41
CA ILE A 696 -2.99 7.08 -26.49
C ILE A 696 -3.37 5.77 -27.17
N LEU A 697 -4.62 5.34 -27.04
CA LEU A 697 -5.17 4.23 -27.81
C LEU A 697 -5.78 4.78 -29.11
N GLU A 698 -5.22 4.43 -30.26
CA GLU A 698 -5.70 4.87 -31.58
C GLU A 698 -6.35 3.70 -32.31
N ILE A 699 -7.67 3.78 -32.52
CA ILE A 699 -8.47 2.71 -33.13
C ILE A 699 -8.26 2.67 -34.64
N ALA A 700 -7.76 1.54 -35.12
CA ALA A 700 -7.57 1.28 -36.55
C ALA A 700 -8.80 0.62 -37.19
N SER A 701 -8.62 0.00 -38.36
CA SER A 701 -9.70 -0.71 -39.08
C SER A 701 -10.13 -2.04 -38.42
N SER A 702 -9.24 -2.66 -37.66
CA SER A 702 -9.44 -3.90 -36.90
C SER A 702 -8.71 -3.80 -35.57
N LEU A 703 -9.13 -4.57 -34.55
CA LEU A 703 -8.42 -4.60 -33.27
C LEU A 703 -6.98 -5.11 -33.40
N GLY A 704 -6.72 -6.01 -34.36
CA GLY A 704 -5.37 -6.48 -34.69
C GLY A 704 -4.49 -5.45 -35.42
N THR A 705 -5.02 -4.27 -35.75
CA THR A 705 -4.26 -3.14 -36.31
C THR A 705 -4.26 -1.90 -35.40
N THR A 706 -4.92 -1.98 -34.25
CA THR A 706 -4.95 -0.92 -33.23
C THR A 706 -3.58 -0.83 -32.55
N PHE A 707 -3.14 0.39 -32.23
CA PHE A 707 -1.88 0.61 -31.54
C PHE A 707 -2.06 1.48 -30.31
N LEU A 708 -1.09 1.36 -29.41
CA LEU A 708 -1.00 2.08 -28.15
C LEU A 708 0.25 2.95 -28.18
N THR A 709 0.11 4.26 -28.02
CA THR A 709 1.23 5.18 -27.88
C THR A 709 1.51 5.42 -26.41
N ARG A 710 2.75 5.19 -25.97
CA ARG A 710 3.27 5.62 -24.69
C ARG A 710 3.76 7.04 -24.81
N VAL A 711 3.23 7.95 -24.00
CA VAL A 711 3.69 9.34 -23.95
C VAL A 711 4.29 9.60 -22.59
N THR A 712 5.57 9.96 -22.54
CA THR A 712 6.31 10.16 -21.29
C THR A 712 7.15 11.43 -21.30
N ARG A 713 7.34 12.04 -20.13
CA ARG A 713 8.27 13.16 -19.92
C ARG A 713 9.03 12.94 -18.62
N ASN A 714 10.36 13.02 -18.66
CA ASN A 714 11.22 12.77 -17.51
C ASN A 714 11.39 14.03 -16.66
N LEU A 715 11.14 13.94 -15.36
CA LEU A 715 11.31 15.07 -14.43
C LEU A 715 12.77 15.37 -14.08
N ASN A 716 13.67 14.38 -14.19
CA ASN A 716 15.08 14.49 -13.82
C ASN A 716 16.00 14.95 -14.96
N GLY A 717 15.46 15.28 -16.15
CA GLY A 717 16.25 15.57 -17.35
C GLY A 717 15.49 16.27 -18.47
N GLU A 718 15.17 15.55 -19.56
CA GLU A 718 14.53 16.08 -20.76
C GLU A 718 13.15 16.69 -20.49
N GLN A 719 12.96 17.94 -20.91
CA GLN A 719 11.74 18.69 -20.59
C GLN A 719 10.58 18.46 -21.58
N ALA A 720 10.80 17.75 -22.70
CA ALA A 720 9.78 17.51 -23.71
C ALA A 720 9.12 16.14 -23.52
N PHE A 721 7.87 16.01 -23.96
CA PHE A 721 7.20 14.72 -24.05
C PHE A 721 7.77 13.92 -25.23
N ASN A 722 8.07 12.65 -24.97
CA ASN A 722 8.48 11.66 -25.95
C ASN A 722 7.31 10.70 -26.22
N GLU A 723 7.11 10.34 -27.48
CA GLU A 723 6.05 9.43 -27.90
C GLU A 723 6.66 8.16 -28.52
N GLU A 724 6.25 6.99 -28.04
CA GLU A 724 6.64 5.71 -28.61
C GLU A 724 5.41 4.86 -28.90
N ASN A 725 5.28 4.37 -30.12
CA ASN A 725 4.13 3.57 -30.54
C ASN A 725 4.39 2.09 -30.35
N PHE A 726 3.37 1.35 -29.91
CA PHE A 726 3.39 -0.09 -29.70
C PHE A 726 2.21 -0.76 -30.39
N ASP A 727 2.45 -1.92 -31.00
CA ASP A 727 1.36 -2.80 -31.44
C ASP A 727 0.58 -3.30 -30.21
N LEU A 728 -0.75 -3.14 -30.22
CA LEU A 728 -1.59 -3.40 -29.04
C LEU A 728 -1.52 -4.86 -28.59
N LEU A 729 -1.36 -5.80 -29.53
CA LEU A 729 -1.40 -7.23 -29.26
C LEU A 729 -0.05 -7.80 -28.82
N SER A 730 0.99 -7.55 -29.60
CA SER A 730 2.33 -8.09 -29.38
C SER A 730 3.17 -7.27 -28.42
N GLY A 731 2.82 -5.99 -28.22
CA GLY A 731 3.63 -5.03 -27.48
C GLY A 731 5.00 -4.78 -28.12
N ARG A 732 5.15 -5.03 -29.42
CA ARG A 732 6.36 -4.67 -30.15
C ARG A 732 6.42 -3.15 -30.31
N SER A 733 7.56 -2.55 -30.01
CA SER A 733 7.81 -1.15 -30.32
C SER A 733 7.86 -0.93 -31.83
N MET A 734 7.16 0.11 -32.28
CA MET A 734 7.17 0.66 -33.64
C MET A 734 7.96 1.96 -33.72
N GLY A 735 8.56 2.41 -32.60
CA GLY A 735 9.19 3.72 -32.49
C GLY A 735 8.22 4.87 -32.78
N HIS A 736 8.68 5.90 -33.48
CA HIS A 736 7.86 7.06 -33.85
C HIS A 736 6.99 6.84 -35.11
N SER A 737 7.12 5.70 -35.79
CA SER A 737 6.34 5.43 -37.00
C SER A 737 4.94 4.91 -36.66
N LYS A 738 3.93 5.45 -37.35
CA LYS A 738 2.54 4.96 -37.32
C LYS A 738 2.20 4.00 -38.46
N SER A 739 3.17 3.67 -39.32
CA SER A 739 2.91 2.80 -40.48
C SER A 739 2.92 1.32 -40.07
N HIS A 740 1.76 0.67 -40.06
CA HIS A 740 1.65 -0.76 -39.79
C HIS A 740 1.14 -1.56 -41.00
N LYS A 741 1.71 -2.75 -41.21
CA LYS A 741 1.09 -3.86 -41.97
C LYS A 741 0.43 -4.77 -40.94
N GLU A 742 -0.76 -5.27 -41.20
CA GLU A 742 -1.38 -6.31 -40.38
C GLU A 742 -0.39 -7.49 -40.20
N TRP A 743 0.20 -7.62 -39.01
CA TRP A 743 1.21 -8.64 -38.70
C TRP A 743 0.60 -10.00 -38.41
N PHE A 744 -0.61 -9.98 -37.85
CA PHE A 744 -1.33 -11.17 -37.46
C PHE A 744 -2.66 -11.25 -38.17
N LYS A 745 -2.96 -12.44 -38.69
CA LYS A 745 -4.29 -12.78 -39.21
C LYS A 745 -5.06 -13.51 -38.12
N ARG A 746 -6.31 -13.09 -37.87
CA ARG A 746 -7.14 -13.66 -36.80
C ARG A 746 -7.42 -15.14 -37.01
N GLU A 747 -7.70 -15.54 -38.25
CA GLU A 747 -7.88 -16.94 -38.65
C GLU A 747 -6.62 -17.78 -38.42
N ASN A 748 -5.48 -17.13 -38.21
CA ASN A 748 -4.20 -17.75 -37.97
C ASN A 748 -3.81 -17.80 -36.48
N GLU A 749 -4.65 -17.38 -35.55
CA GLU A 749 -4.32 -17.42 -34.13
C GLU A 749 -3.99 -18.86 -33.65
N ILE A 750 -2.96 -18.97 -32.81
CA ILE A 750 -2.52 -20.23 -32.19
C ILE A 750 -2.84 -20.14 -30.71
N ARG A 751 -3.78 -20.97 -30.24
CA ARG A 751 -4.30 -20.91 -28.88
C ARG A 751 -3.67 -21.99 -28.00
N ILE A 752 -3.01 -21.56 -26.93
CA ILE A 752 -2.21 -22.39 -26.03
C ILE A 752 -2.80 -22.24 -24.63
N GLY A 753 -3.18 -23.35 -23.98
CA GLY A 753 -3.62 -23.37 -22.58
C GLY A 753 -2.49 -23.72 -21.63
N ALA A 754 -2.48 -23.12 -20.44
CA ALA A 754 -1.59 -23.48 -19.33
C ALA A 754 -2.39 -23.43 -18.01
N THR A 755 -2.34 -24.52 -17.24
CA THR A 755 -2.98 -24.62 -15.93
C THR A 755 -1.89 -24.82 -14.88
N LEU A 756 -1.81 -23.87 -13.96
CA LEU A 756 -0.74 -23.72 -12.99
C LEU A 756 -1.33 -23.36 -11.62
N ASP A 757 -0.64 -23.65 -10.54
CA ASP A 757 -0.97 -23.07 -9.23
C ASP A 757 -0.34 -21.68 -9.12
N LEU A 758 -1.18 -20.64 -9.02
CA LEU A 758 -0.74 -19.25 -8.92
C LEU A 758 -1.06 -18.59 -7.57
N THR A 759 -1.76 -19.27 -6.66
CA THR A 759 -2.18 -18.67 -5.37
C THR A 759 -1.96 -19.54 -4.14
N GLU A 760 -1.74 -20.85 -4.29
CA GLU A 760 -1.66 -21.79 -3.18
C GLU A 760 -0.22 -22.27 -2.93
N THR A 761 -0.07 -23.56 -2.62
CA THR A 761 1.09 -24.21 -2.00
C THR A 761 2.37 -24.11 -2.83
N ILE A 762 2.24 -24.08 -4.17
CA ILE A 762 3.38 -23.99 -5.09
C ILE A 762 3.30 -22.75 -6.00
N SER A 763 2.55 -21.72 -5.59
CA SER A 763 2.35 -20.45 -6.32
C SER A 763 3.65 -19.80 -6.82
N ILE A 764 4.73 -19.86 -6.02
CA ILE A 764 6.04 -19.35 -6.41
C ILE A 764 6.57 -20.08 -7.66
N ALA A 765 6.48 -21.42 -7.68
CA ALA A 765 6.91 -22.22 -8.83
C ALA A 765 6.01 -21.99 -10.05
N GLY A 766 4.69 -21.86 -9.84
CA GLY A 766 3.76 -21.53 -10.92
C GLY A 766 4.04 -20.17 -11.57
N GLU A 767 4.31 -19.13 -10.76
CA GLU A 767 4.62 -17.79 -11.26
C GLU A 767 5.95 -17.73 -12.01
N THR A 768 7.01 -18.43 -11.55
CA THR A 768 8.28 -18.47 -12.29
C THR A 768 8.13 -19.22 -13.61
N PHE A 769 7.42 -20.34 -13.62
CA PHE A 769 7.17 -21.12 -14.84
C PHE A 769 6.35 -20.32 -15.87
N LYS A 770 5.27 -19.69 -15.40
CA LYS A 770 4.45 -18.76 -16.19
C LYS A 770 5.29 -17.67 -16.84
N ARG A 771 6.20 -17.05 -16.07
CA ARG A 771 7.12 -16.01 -16.58
C ARG A 771 7.97 -16.52 -17.75
N GLY A 772 8.51 -17.73 -17.64
CA GLY A 772 9.31 -18.37 -18.69
C GLY A 772 8.54 -18.59 -19.99
N ILE A 773 7.35 -19.18 -19.89
CA ILE A 773 6.46 -19.42 -21.04
C ILE A 773 6.09 -18.09 -21.70
N ASP A 774 5.58 -17.15 -20.89
CA ASP A 774 5.14 -15.84 -21.35
C ASP A 774 6.26 -15.05 -22.05
N LEU A 775 7.46 -15.02 -21.45
CA LEU A 775 8.64 -14.36 -22.02
C LEU A 775 8.96 -14.89 -23.44
N CYS A 776 8.95 -16.22 -23.60
CA CYS A 776 9.24 -16.86 -24.88
C CYS A 776 8.16 -16.56 -25.94
N LEU A 777 6.87 -16.71 -25.58
CA LEU A 777 5.77 -16.48 -26.52
C LEU A 777 5.62 -14.99 -26.89
N ARG A 778 5.81 -14.07 -25.94
CA ARG A 778 5.81 -12.63 -26.23
C ARG A 778 6.97 -12.24 -27.14
N LYS A 779 8.17 -12.77 -26.92
CA LYS A 779 9.30 -12.57 -27.85
C LYS A 779 8.91 -13.00 -29.28
N ALA A 780 8.37 -14.21 -29.43
CA ALA A 780 7.97 -14.72 -30.73
C ALA A 780 6.87 -13.87 -31.38
N ASN A 781 5.89 -13.40 -30.62
CA ASN A 781 4.89 -12.45 -31.12
C ASN A 781 5.51 -11.12 -31.55
N LYS A 782 6.44 -10.53 -30.77
CA LYS A 782 7.17 -9.32 -31.17
C LYS A 782 7.95 -9.51 -32.49
N GLU A 783 8.38 -10.74 -32.79
CA GLU A 783 9.10 -11.11 -34.01
C GLU A 783 8.18 -11.47 -35.21
N GLY A 784 6.86 -11.41 -35.05
CA GLY A 784 5.88 -11.67 -36.13
C GLY A 784 5.08 -12.97 -35.97
N GLY A 785 5.20 -13.66 -34.83
CA GLY A 785 4.46 -14.89 -34.55
C GLY A 785 4.91 -16.09 -35.38
N ILE A 786 4.03 -17.07 -35.55
CA ILE A 786 4.29 -18.28 -36.36
C ILE A 786 3.26 -18.37 -37.49
N ASP A 787 3.72 -18.46 -38.76
CA ASP A 787 2.87 -18.45 -39.94
C ASP A 787 1.82 -17.32 -39.93
N GLU A 788 2.28 -16.08 -39.62
CA GLU A 788 1.44 -14.87 -39.45
C GLU A 788 0.33 -15.02 -38.38
N GLY A 789 0.52 -15.97 -37.46
CA GLY A 789 -0.38 -16.29 -36.37
C GLY A 789 0.12 -15.77 -35.05
N PHE A 790 -0.75 -15.03 -34.34
CA PHE A 790 -0.48 -14.61 -32.97
C PHE A 790 -0.56 -15.82 -32.02
N LEU A 791 0.45 -15.97 -31.16
CA LEU A 791 0.49 -16.98 -30.11
C LEU A 791 -0.28 -16.44 -28.90
N ARG A 792 -1.49 -16.97 -28.67
CA ARG A 792 -2.34 -16.57 -27.56
C ARG A 792 -2.25 -17.57 -26.43
N LEU A 793 -1.83 -17.09 -25.26
CA LEU A 793 -1.64 -17.90 -24.06
C LEU A 793 -2.79 -17.69 -23.07
N PHE A 794 -3.54 -18.75 -22.82
CA PHE A 794 -4.60 -18.82 -21.83
C PHE A 794 -4.05 -19.47 -20.56
N ILE A 795 -3.85 -18.67 -19.51
CA ILE A 795 -3.39 -19.17 -18.21
C ILE A 795 -4.57 -19.17 -17.24
N ALA A 796 -4.72 -20.28 -16.50
CA ALA A 796 -5.68 -20.38 -15.43
C ALA A 796 -5.01 -20.88 -14.14
N ASN A 797 -5.41 -20.31 -13.01
CA ASN A 797 -5.02 -20.76 -11.69
C ASN A 797 -5.85 -22.00 -11.31
N ASP A 798 -5.21 -23.14 -11.08
CA ASP A 798 -5.89 -24.35 -10.61
C ASP A 798 -5.86 -24.56 -9.09
N LYS A 799 -5.18 -23.68 -8.35
CA LYS A 799 -5.05 -23.77 -6.88
C LYS A 799 -4.50 -25.12 -6.41
N TYR A 800 -3.71 -25.78 -7.26
CA TYR A 800 -3.18 -27.12 -7.04
C TYR A 800 -4.26 -28.21 -6.82
N ALA A 801 -5.47 -27.98 -7.36
CA ALA A 801 -6.62 -28.87 -7.21
C ALA A 801 -6.95 -29.59 -8.54
N PRO A 802 -6.96 -30.95 -8.56
CA PRO A 802 -7.25 -31.71 -9.78
C PRO A 802 -8.62 -31.43 -10.40
N SER A 803 -9.65 -31.17 -9.58
CA SER A 803 -10.99 -30.82 -10.05
C SER A 803 -11.01 -29.48 -10.80
N ILE A 804 -10.30 -28.47 -10.28
CA ILE A 804 -10.19 -27.16 -10.92
C ILE A 804 -9.33 -27.27 -12.19
N THR A 805 -8.26 -28.08 -12.15
CA THR A 805 -7.41 -28.36 -13.32
C THR A 805 -8.25 -28.91 -14.49
N LEU A 806 -9.12 -29.88 -14.21
CA LEU A 806 -10.03 -30.44 -15.21
C LEU A 806 -11.04 -29.40 -15.74
N GLN A 807 -11.59 -28.57 -14.85
CA GLN A 807 -12.50 -27.48 -15.25
C GLN A 807 -11.79 -26.46 -16.15
N ASN A 808 -10.55 -26.09 -15.83
CA ASN A 808 -9.73 -25.20 -16.65
C ASN A 808 -9.52 -25.79 -18.05
N ALA A 809 -9.15 -27.07 -18.16
CA ALA A 809 -8.98 -27.74 -19.45
C ALA A 809 -10.30 -27.81 -20.25
N GLN A 810 -11.43 -28.09 -19.59
CA GLN A 810 -12.74 -28.07 -20.23
C GLN A 810 -13.13 -26.67 -20.71
N LYS A 811 -12.82 -25.62 -19.95
CA LYS A 811 -12.98 -24.22 -20.35
C LYS A 811 -12.13 -23.90 -21.59
N PHE A 812 -10.84 -24.26 -21.57
CA PHE A 812 -9.94 -24.07 -22.69
C PHE A 812 -10.46 -24.70 -23.98
N ILE A 813 -11.00 -25.92 -23.91
CA ILE A 813 -11.57 -26.61 -25.08
C ILE A 813 -12.87 -25.95 -25.55
N SER A 814 -13.81 -25.73 -24.63
CA SER A 814 -15.20 -25.38 -24.96
C SER A 814 -15.42 -23.89 -25.21
N GLN A 815 -14.67 -23.02 -24.54
CA GLN A 815 -14.80 -21.56 -24.63
C GLN A 815 -13.67 -20.97 -25.47
N ASP A 816 -12.43 -21.40 -25.23
CA ASP A 816 -11.26 -20.76 -25.84
C ASP A 816 -10.80 -21.45 -27.13
N ASN A 817 -11.30 -22.66 -27.46
CA ASN A 817 -10.76 -23.52 -28.52
C ASN A 817 -9.23 -23.77 -28.41
N ALA A 818 -8.70 -23.81 -27.19
CA ALA A 818 -7.31 -24.13 -26.88
C ALA A 818 -7.19 -25.61 -26.48
N SER A 819 -6.92 -26.47 -27.46
CA SER A 819 -6.73 -27.92 -27.24
C SER A 819 -5.27 -28.34 -27.04
N LEU A 820 -4.33 -27.41 -27.19
CA LEU A 820 -2.90 -27.62 -26.89
C LEU A 820 -2.64 -27.08 -25.49
N LEU A 821 -2.33 -27.97 -24.55
CA LEU A 821 -1.93 -27.59 -23.20
C LEU A 821 -0.41 -27.68 -23.06
N LEU A 822 0.22 -26.54 -22.75
CA LEU A 822 1.64 -26.42 -22.54
C LEU A 822 1.94 -26.42 -21.04
N SER A 823 2.76 -27.39 -20.62
CA SER A 823 3.30 -27.52 -19.27
C SER A 823 2.30 -27.37 -18.13
N PRO A 824 1.22 -28.19 -18.11
CA PRO A 824 0.40 -28.29 -16.91
C PRO A 824 1.26 -28.73 -15.71
N MET A 825 1.01 -28.14 -14.54
CA MET A 825 1.88 -28.30 -13.38
C MET A 825 1.29 -29.24 -12.32
N GLY A 826 2.15 -30.10 -11.76
CA GLY A 826 1.83 -31.00 -10.65
C GLY A 826 1.35 -32.39 -11.09
N THR A 827 1.60 -33.42 -10.27
CA THR A 827 1.29 -34.82 -10.64
C THR A 827 -0.22 -35.08 -10.65
N LEU A 828 -0.91 -34.97 -9.51
CA LEU A 828 -2.34 -35.31 -9.43
C LEU A 828 -3.23 -34.36 -10.23
N THR A 829 -2.84 -33.09 -10.32
CA THR A 829 -3.51 -32.07 -11.14
C THR A 829 -3.44 -32.44 -12.62
N THR A 830 -2.24 -32.76 -13.12
CA THR A 830 -2.05 -33.18 -14.51
C THR A 830 -2.66 -34.55 -14.81
N GLU A 831 -2.63 -35.49 -13.86
CA GLU A 831 -3.21 -36.83 -14.01
C GLU A 831 -4.72 -36.76 -14.29
N ALA A 832 -5.43 -35.81 -13.69
CA ALA A 832 -6.85 -35.58 -13.96
C ALA A 832 -7.15 -35.22 -15.43
N LEU A 833 -6.14 -34.86 -16.23
CA LEU A 833 -6.27 -34.55 -17.65
C LEU A 833 -6.05 -35.77 -18.56
N ILE A 834 -5.54 -36.89 -18.05
CA ILE A 834 -5.29 -38.12 -18.83
C ILE A 834 -6.52 -38.59 -19.61
N PRO A 835 -7.75 -38.62 -19.06
CA PRO A 835 -8.92 -39.01 -19.83
C PRO A 835 -9.14 -38.13 -21.08
N LEU A 836 -8.89 -36.82 -20.98
CA LEU A 836 -9.03 -35.90 -22.11
C LEU A 836 -7.95 -36.12 -23.18
N THR A 837 -6.75 -36.57 -22.79
CA THR A 837 -5.68 -36.91 -23.75
C THR A 837 -5.98 -38.22 -24.47
N GLN A 838 -6.48 -39.24 -23.76
CA GLN A 838 -6.88 -40.53 -24.32
C GLN A 838 -8.05 -40.39 -25.30
N GLU A 839 -9.00 -39.50 -24.99
CA GLU A 839 -10.10 -39.12 -25.89
C GLU A 839 -9.66 -38.21 -27.05
N LYS A 840 -8.38 -37.85 -27.13
CA LYS A 840 -7.79 -36.94 -28.12
C LYS A 840 -8.43 -35.55 -28.17
N LYS A 841 -9.08 -35.14 -27.07
CA LYS A 841 -9.66 -33.80 -26.93
C LYS A 841 -8.58 -32.74 -26.74
N ILE A 842 -7.45 -33.12 -26.14
CA ILE A 842 -6.28 -32.27 -25.95
C ILE A 842 -4.98 -32.99 -26.31
N ILE A 843 -3.94 -32.22 -26.61
CA ILE A 843 -2.54 -32.66 -26.53
C ILE A 843 -1.89 -31.98 -25.33
N MET A 844 -1.14 -32.76 -24.56
CA MET A 844 -0.44 -32.32 -23.37
C MET A 844 1.07 -32.34 -23.63
N LEU A 845 1.66 -31.15 -23.75
CA LEU A 845 3.08 -31.00 -24.04
C LEU A 845 3.84 -30.59 -22.78
N PHE A 846 4.88 -31.33 -22.49
CA PHE A 846 5.88 -31.06 -21.46
C PHE A 846 5.31 -30.83 -20.06
N PRO A 847 4.53 -31.77 -19.49
CA PRO A 847 4.03 -31.64 -18.12
C PRO A 847 5.14 -31.34 -17.12
N THR A 848 4.90 -30.42 -16.20
CA THR A 848 5.84 -30.07 -15.13
C THR A 848 5.71 -31.08 -14.00
N SER A 849 6.02 -32.34 -14.31
CA SER A 849 6.10 -33.46 -13.39
C SER A 849 7.01 -34.57 -13.92
N GLY A 850 7.87 -35.10 -13.04
CA GLY A 850 8.71 -36.25 -13.28
C GLY A 850 8.03 -37.62 -13.09
N ALA A 851 6.72 -37.67 -12.81
CA ALA A 851 6.03 -38.90 -12.44
C ALA A 851 5.94 -39.94 -13.59
N ASN A 852 5.98 -41.22 -13.24
CA ASN A 852 5.93 -42.31 -14.23
C ASN A 852 4.57 -42.46 -14.90
N VAL A 853 3.49 -42.00 -14.27
CA VAL A 853 2.12 -42.05 -14.82
C VAL A 853 1.99 -41.34 -16.18
N PHE A 854 2.89 -40.38 -16.49
CA PHE A 854 2.91 -39.67 -17.77
C PHE A 854 3.84 -40.30 -18.83
N ARG A 855 4.51 -41.40 -18.49
CA ARG A 855 5.60 -42.00 -19.28
C ARG A 855 5.22 -43.40 -19.78
N ASP A 856 3.97 -43.53 -20.23
CA ASP A 856 3.42 -44.74 -20.83
C ASP A 856 3.41 -44.61 -22.37
N PRO A 857 3.90 -45.60 -23.12
CA PRO A 857 3.89 -45.57 -24.59
C PRO A 857 2.49 -45.44 -25.20
N ASP A 858 1.44 -45.88 -24.51
CA ASP A 858 0.04 -45.83 -24.97
C ASP A 858 -0.58 -44.43 -24.82
N LEU A 859 0.02 -43.54 -24.00
CA LEU A 859 -0.42 -42.15 -23.81
C LEU A 859 0.10 -41.24 -24.93
N HIS A 860 -0.30 -41.51 -26.18
CA HIS A 860 0.21 -40.84 -27.38
C HIS A 860 0.13 -39.30 -27.35
N ASN A 861 -0.92 -38.76 -26.75
CA ASN A 861 -1.16 -37.32 -26.66
C ASN A 861 -0.45 -36.64 -25.48
N ILE A 862 0.46 -37.35 -24.80
CA ILE A 862 1.35 -36.81 -23.77
C ILE A 862 2.79 -36.92 -24.26
N ILE A 863 3.52 -35.81 -24.21
CA ILE A 863 4.96 -35.74 -24.50
C ILE A 863 5.67 -35.11 -23.32
N ASN A 864 6.74 -35.75 -22.83
CA ASN A 864 7.54 -35.26 -21.72
C ASN A 864 8.80 -34.55 -22.22
N TYR A 865 9.19 -33.45 -21.57
CA TYR A 865 10.51 -32.82 -21.80
C TYR A 865 11.50 -33.30 -20.73
N ARG A 866 11.23 -32.98 -19.47
CA ARG A 866 12.14 -33.21 -18.33
C ARG A 866 12.40 -34.68 -18.03
N ALA A 867 13.55 -34.94 -17.41
CA ALA A 867 13.88 -36.23 -16.81
C ALA A 867 12.82 -36.66 -15.78
N SER A 868 12.64 -37.98 -15.60
CA SER A 868 11.71 -38.51 -14.60
C SER A 868 12.24 -38.33 -13.18
N TYR A 869 11.36 -38.35 -12.18
CA TYR A 869 11.79 -38.42 -10.78
C TYR A 869 12.62 -39.68 -10.50
N ALA A 870 12.37 -40.75 -11.25
CA ALA A 870 13.20 -41.95 -11.22
C ALA A 870 14.62 -41.71 -11.79
N ASP A 871 14.77 -40.97 -12.89
CA ASP A 871 16.08 -40.60 -13.44
C ASP A 871 16.86 -39.71 -12.45
N GLU A 872 16.18 -38.73 -11.85
CA GLU A 872 16.76 -37.87 -10.81
C GLU A 872 17.22 -38.69 -9.60
N ALA A 873 16.38 -39.59 -9.10
CA ALA A 873 16.70 -40.46 -7.98
C ALA A 873 17.90 -41.37 -8.29
N ARG A 874 17.97 -41.96 -9.50
CA ARG A 874 19.11 -42.76 -9.96
C ARG A 874 20.40 -41.95 -9.96
N ALA A 875 20.39 -40.75 -10.53
CA ALA A 875 21.55 -39.87 -10.56
C ALA A 875 22.04 -39.52 -9.15
N LEU A 876 21.12 -39.18 -8.24
CA LEU A 876 21.44 -38.85 -6.84
C LEU A 876 22.05 -40.04 -6.08
N VAL A 877 21.46 -41.24 -6.16
CA VAL A 877 22.00 -42.40 -5.43
C VAL A 877 23.34 -42.87 -5.97
N ARG A 878 23.56 -42.81 -7.29
CA ARG A 878 24.85 -43.13 -7.90
C ARG A 878 25.92 -42.11 -7.49
N TYR A 879 25.59 -40.82 -7.49
CA TYR A 879 26.51 -39.80 -7.00
C TYR A 879 26.86 -40.01 -5.51
N ALA A 880 25.86 -40.27 -4.67
CA ALA A 880 26.10 -40.58 -3.26
C ALA A 880 26.98 -41.83 -3.07
N ARG A 881 26.82 -42.83 -3.93
CA ARG A 881 27.54 -44.10 -3.84
C ARG A 881 28.95 -44.04 -4.41
N ASP A 882 29.10 -43.57 -5.65
CA ASP A 882 30.33 -43.67 -6.43
C ASP A 882 31.29 -42.51 -6.15
N VAL A 883 30.74 -41.32 -5.86
CA VAL A 883 31.54 -40.11 -5.64
C VAL A 883 31.71 -39.81 -4.16
N LEU A 884 30.63 -39.91 -3.39
CA LEU A 884 30.66 -39.62 -1.94
C LEU A 884 30.87 -40.87 -1.06
N PHE A 885 30.97 -42.06 -1.65
CA PHE A 885 31.26 -43.33 -0.97
C PHE A 885 30.33 -43.69 0.19
N LYS A 886 29.08 -43.22 0.15
CA LYS A 886 28.07 -43.43 1.22
C LYS A 886 27.64 -44.91 1.28
N GLN A 887 27.31 -45.38 2.50
CA GLN A 887 26.98 -46.79 2.76
C GLN A 887 25.59 -46.98 3.39
N ARG A 888 25.09 -46.00 4.15
CA ARG A 888 23.79 -46.02 4.83
C ARG A 888 22.86 -44.95 4.29
N PHE A 889 21.75 -45.36 3.69
CA PHE A 889 20.87 -44.50 2.89
C PHE A 889 19.51 -44.37 3.57
N ALA A 890 19.09 -43.15 3.91
CA ALA A 890 17.74 -42.87 4.39
C ALA A 890 16.93 -42.15 3.31
N PHE A 891 15.67 -42.53 3.16
CA PHE A 891 14.73 -41.94 2.21
C PHE A 891 13.55 -41.35 2.98
N PHE A 892 13.39 -40.04 2.91
CA PHE A 892 12.21 -39.34 3.40
C PHE A 892 11.30 -39.00 2.22
N PHE A 893 10.12 -39.61 2.16
CA PHE A 893 9.28 -39.56 0.96
C PHE A 893 7.79 -39.35 1.27
N GLN A 894 7.08 -38.73 0.32
CA GLN A 894 5.62 -38.62 0.40
C GLN A 894 4.96 -39.97 0.11
N ASN A 895 3.94 -40.34 0.89
CA ASN A 895 3.27 -41.63 0.77
C ASN A 895 2.29 -41.72 -0.42
N ASP A 896 2.74 -41.34 -1.60
CA ASP A 896 2.00 -41.41 -2.87
C ASP A 896 2.97 -41.65 -4.04
N ASP A 897 2.47 -41.65 -5.28
CA ASP A 897 3.26 -41.97 -6.46
C ASP A 897 4.44 -41.01 -6.67
N TYR A 898 4.31 -39.74 -6.23
CA TYR A 898 5.41 -38.77 -6.28
C TYR A 898 6.63 -39.25 -5.46
N GLY A 899 6.42 -39.63 -4.21
CA GLY A 899 7.52 -40.12 -3.36
C GLY A 899 7.95 -41.55 -3.70
N ARG A 900 6.99 -42.43 -4.02
CA ARG A 900 7.23 -43.86 -4.25
C ARG A 900 7.99 -44.14 -5.55
N ASP A 901 7.74 -43.40 -6.63
CA ASP A 901 8.48 -43.56 -7.89
C ASP A 901 9.99 -43.38 -7.68
N SER A 902 10.36 -42.27 -7.03
CA SER A 902 11.75 -41.93 -6.71
C SER A 902 12.39 -42.97 -5.78
N LEU A 903 11.66 -43.36 -4.73
CA LEU A 903 12.11 -44.37 -3.77
C LEU A 903 12.41 -45.71 -4.43
N ASN A 904 11.47 -46.20 -5.25
CA ASN A 904 11.60 -47.49 -5.91
C ASN A 904 12.77 -47.51 -6.89
N ALA A 905 12.96 -46.44 -7.66
CA ALA A 905 14.09 -46.30 -8.58
C ALA A 905 15.44 -46.28 -7.83
N ALA A 906 15.53 -45.50 -6.75
CA ALA A 906 16.70 -45.45 -5.88
C ALA A 906 17.05 -46.82 -5.28
N LYS A 907 16.05 -47.51 -4.70
CA LYS A 907 16.22 -48.86 -4.13
C LYS A 907 16.69 -49.87 -5.17
N LYS A 908 16.10 -49.82 -6.37
CA LYS A 908 16.46 -50.72 -7.47
C LYS A 908 17.95 -50.61 -7.80
N VAL A 909 18.47 -49.39 -7.97
CA VAL A 909 19.90 -49.17 -8.21
C VAL A 909 20.75 -49.70 -7.04
N LEU A 910 20.41 -49.37 -5.80
CA LEU A 910 21.19 -49.79 -4.63
C LEU A 910 21.23 -51.31 -4.46
N TYR A 911 20.14 -52.02 -4.76
CA TYR A 911 20.08 -53.48 -4.63
C TYR A 911 20.65 -54.22 -5.85
N GLU A 912 20.29 -53.80 -7.06
CA GLU A 912 20.63 -54.53 -8.28
C GLU A 912 22.04 -54.19 -8.79
N GLU A 913 22.44 -52.92 -8.74
CA GLU A 913 23.76 -52.48 -9.25
C GLU A 913 24.86 -52.57 -8.18
N TYR A 914 24.54 -52.22 -6.93
CA TYR A 914 25.52 -52.15 -5.84
C TYR A 914 25.42 -53.26 -4.79
N HIS A 915 24.44 -54.16 -4.92
CA HIS A 915 24.24 -55.32 -4.03
C HIS A 915 24.18 -54.98 -2.53
N LEU A 916 23.62 -53.82 -2.19
CA LEU A 916 23.43 -53.43 -0.78
C LEU A 916 22.37 -54.28 -0.10
N SER A 917 22.54 -54.53 1.20
CA SER A 917 21.56 -55.28 1.97
C SER A 917 20.39 -54.37 2.39
N LYS A 918 19.26 -54.97 2.78
CA LYS A 918 18.07 -54.21 3.21
C LYS A 918 18.36 -53.36 4.46
N GLU A 919 19.27 -53.81 5.31
CA GLU A 919 19.68 -53.12 6.54
C GLU A 919 20.49 -51.85 6.28
N ALA A 920 21.00 -51.65 5.06
CA ALA A 920 21.69 -50.44 4.65
C ALA A 920 20.72 -49.30 4.24
N LEU A 921 19.41 -49.58 4.16
CA LEU A 921 18.39 -48.64 3.70
C LEU A 921 17.35 -48.38 4.79
N CYS A 922 16.95 -47.12 4.93
CA CYS A 922 15.89 -46.67 5.83
C CYS A 922 14.81 -45.95 5.04
N GLU A 923 13.56 -46.39 5.19
CA GLU A 923 12.40 -45.82 4.53
C GLU A 923 11.52 -45.11 5.57
N ALA A 924 11.26 -43.82 5.36
CA ALA A 924 10.45 -43.01 6.26
C ALA A 924 9.48 -42.14 5.46
N SER A 925 8.17 -42.39 5.64
CA SER A 925 7.12 -41.69 4.89
C SER A 925 6.40 -40.63 5.72
N TYR A 926 5.70 -39.74 5.03
CA TYR A 926 4.65 -38.88 5.59
C TYR A 926 3.42 -38.85 4.66
N GLU A 927 2.25 -38.51 5.21
CA GLU A 927 1.02 -38.41 4.44
C GLU A 927 0.93 -37.07 3.70
N ARG A 928 0.45 -37.09 2.46
CA ARG A 928 0.28 -35.90 1.60
C ARG A 928 -0.53 -34.81 2.32
N ASN A 929 -0.17 -33.54 2.07
CA ASN A 929 -0.81 -32.35 2.67
C ASN A 929 -0.74 -32.32 4.21
N THR A 930 0.19 -33.06 4.81
CA THR A 930 0.45 -33.01 6.25
C THR A 930 1.91 -32.66 6.54
N ILE A 931 2.18 -32.26 7.78
CA ILE A 931 3.53 -32.10 8.33
C ILE A 931 3.80 -33.11 9.47
N ASN A 932 3.05 -34.22 9.46
CA ASN A 932 3.11 -35.26 10.49
C ASN A 932 4.32 -36.16 10.28
N VAL A 933 5.50 -35.65 10.66
CA VAL A 933 6.79 -36.29 10.40
C VAL A 933 7.48 -36.85 11.65
N ASP A 934 6.80 -36.88 12.82
CA ASP A 934 7.40 -37.38 14.08
C ASP A 934 7.93 -38.80 13.98
N HIS A 935 7.13 -39.69 13.41
CA HIS A 935 7.54 -41.07 13.21
C HIS A 935 8.74 -41.14 12.26
N ALA A 936 8.68 -40.44 11.12
CA ALA A 936 9.78 -40.37 10.15
C ALA A 936 11.07 -39.83 10.77
N ALA A 937 10.99 -38.75 11.56
CA ALA A 937 12.13 -38.14 12.24
C ALA A 937 12.79 -39.13 13.23
N ARG A 938 12.00 -39.84 14.03
CA ARG A 938 12.52 -40.86 14.97
C ARG A 938 13.15 -42.03 14.23
N THR A 939 12.51 -42.53 13.17
CA THR A 939 13.02 -43.63 12.36
C THR A 939 14.37 -43.29 11.73
N ILE A 940 14.49 -42.12 11.10
CA ILE A 940 15.75 -41.64 10.49
C ILE A 940 16.81 -41.40 11.57
N ALA A 941 16.46 -40.75 12.68
CA ALA A 941 17.40 -40.45 13.76
C ALA A 941 17.96 -41.71 14.46
N ASN A 942 17.18 -42.79 14.56
CA ASN A 942 17.63 -44.07 15.11
C ASN A 942 18.46 -44.88 14.10
N PHE A 943 18.20 -44.68 12.80
CA PHE A 943 18.93 -45.36 11.75
C PHE A 943 20.36 -44.83 11.57
N ASN A 944 20.66 -43.58 11.94
CA ASN A 944 21.99 -42.97 11.78
C ASN A 944 22.55 -43.11 10.34
N PRO A 945 21.91 -42.48 9.34
CA PRO A 945 22.31 -42.56 7.93
C PRO A 945 23.58 -41.77 7.62
N ASP A 946 24.26 -42.11 6.51
CA ASP A 946 25.33 -41.28 5.94
C ASP A 946 24.77 -40.21 4.99
N VAL A 947 23.59 -40.48 4.42
CA VAL A 947 22.87 -39.62 3.48
C VAL A 947 21.35 -39.72 3.68
N ILE A 948 20.64 -38.58 3.61
CA ILE A 948 19.18 -38.52 3.59
C ILE A 948 18.72 -37.95 2.24
N PHE A 949 17.92 -38.72 1.51
CA PHE A 949 17.23 -38.28 0.30
C PHE A 949 15.85 -37.76 0.63
N PHE A 950 15.51 -36.60 0.09
CA PHE A 950 14.21 -35.97 0.24
C PHE A 950 13.42 -36.10 -1.06
N PHE A 951 12.53 -37.09 -1.10
CA PHE A 951 11.54 -37.31 -2.16
C PHE A 951 10.16 -36.80 -1.69
N SER A 952 10.17 -35.54 -1.24
CA SER A 952 9.12 -34.90 -0.46
C SER A 952 9.01 -33.42 -0.84
N THR A 953 8.04 -32.70 -0.29
CA THR A 953 7.85 -31.26 -0.54
C THR A 953 8.51 -30.40 0.55
N TYR A 954 8.62 -29.08 0.31
CA TYR A 954 9.27 -28.12 1.22
C TYR A 954 8.83 -28.25 2.71
N SER A 955 7.55 -28.03 3.00
CA SER A 955 7.02 -27.95 4.37
C SER A 955 7.32 -29.19 5.25
N PRO A 956 6.98 -30.43 4.85
CA PRO A 956 7.30 -31.62 5.63
C PRO A 956 8.81 -31.87 5.77
N SER A 957 9.61 -31.52 4.76
CA SER A 957 11.07 -31.63 4.80
C SER A 957 11.69 -30.68 5.83
N ARG A 958 11.19 -29.43 5.87
CA ARG A 958 11.56 -28.42 6.88
C ARG A 958 11.29 -28.94 8.28
N VAL A 959 10.07 -29.41 8.54
CA VAL A 959 9.67 -29.91 9.86
C VAL A 959 10.46 -31.17 10.24
N LEU A 960 10.80 -32.05 9.28
CA LEU A 960 11.64 -33.21 9.54
C LEU A 960 13.03 -32.76 10.05
N LEU A 961 13.68 -31.84 9.35
CA LEU A 961 14.98 -31.31 9.75
C LEU A 961 14.90 -30.62 11.11
N GLU A 962 13.82 -29.90 11.42
CA GLU A 962 13.59 -29.26 12.73
C GLU A 962 13.49 -30.26 13.87
N LYS A 963 12.83 -31.40 13.64
CA LYS A 963 12.64 -32.45 14.65
C LYS A 963 13.88 -33.32 14.89
N ILE A 964 14.81 -33.38 13.95
CA ILE A 964 16.07 -34.11 14.13
C ILE A 964 17.10 -33.17 14.77
N GLU A 965 17.69 -33.61 15.88
CA GLU A 965 18.72 -32.86 16.61
C GLU A 965 19.93 -32.57 15.69
N LEU A 966 20.37 -31.31 15.61
CA LEU A 966 21.36 -30.85 14.63
C LEU A 966 22.67 -31.67 14.65
N HIS A 967 23.14 -32.07 15.83
CA HIS A 967 24.37 -32.86 15.98
C HIS A 967 24.27 -34.27 15.35
N ARG A 968 23.05 -34.79 15.10
CA ARG A 968 22.82 -36.07 14.42
C ARG A 968 22.84 -35.96 12.90
N ILE A 969 22.65 -34.75 12.35
CA ILE A 969 22.55 -34.51 10.91
C ILE A 969 23.66 -33.61 10.36
N SER A 970 24.49 -33.02 11.22
CA SER A 970 25.59 -32.12 10.82
C SER A 970 26.68 -32.78 9.96
N LYS A 971 26.77 -34.11 9.95
CA LYS A 971 27.70 -34.90 9.11
C LYS A 971 26.99 -35.72 8.03
N VAL A 972 25.66 -35.61 7.97
CA VAL A 972 24.83 -36.37 7.03
C VAL A 972 24.69 -35.55 5.77
N THR A 973 24.96 -36.17 4.62
CA THR A 973 24.74 -35.48 3.34
C THR A 973 23.24 -35.44 3.06
N LEU A 974 22.72 -34.26 2.73
CA LEU A 974 21.31 -34.09 2.40
C LEU A 974 21.16 -33.93 0.89
N MET A 975 20.22 -34.67 0.31
CA MET A 975 20.00 -34.67 -1.14
C MET A 975 18.52 -34.60 -1.48
N GLY A 976 18.10 -33.87 -2.50
CA GLY A 976 16.70 -33.77 -2.88
C GLY A 976 16.48 -33.74 -4.38
N ILE A 977 15.29 -34.15 -4.80
CA ILE A 977 14.87 -34.05 -6.20
C ILE A 977 14.33 -32.65 -6.54
N SER A 978 14.26 -32.32 -7.84
CA SER A 978 13.97 -30.97 -8.35
C SER A 978 12.72 -30.30 -7.78
N PHE A 979 11.74 -31.07 -7.31
CA PHE A 979 10.48 -30.54 -6.78
C PHE A 979 10.57 -30.02 -5.32
N ILE A 980 11.69 -30.22 -4.61
CA ILE A 980 11.86 -29.74 -3.23
C ILE A 980 12.13 -28.23 -3.13
N THR A 981 12.46 -27.58 -4.26
CA THR A 981 12.68 -26.13 -4.45
C THR A 981 13.91 -25.54 -3.74
N ASP A 982 14.34 -24.39 -4.23
CA ASP A 982 15.46 -23.59 -3.70
C ASP A 982 15.22 -23.11 -2.26
N LEU A 983 13.96 -22.88 -1.90
CA LEU A 983 13.57 -22.47 -0.54
C LEU A 983 14.05 -23.47 0.51
N PHE A 984 14.01 -24.77 0.21
CA PHE A 984 14.48 -25.79 1.16
C PHE A 984 15.99 -25.77 1.34
N ARG A 985 16.75 -25.62 0.25
CA ARG A 985 18.20 -25.45 0.28
C ARG A 985 18.58 -24.22 1.08
N ASP A 986 17.92 -23.08 0.83
CA ASP A 986 18.26 -21.81 1.48
C ASP A 986 17.93 -21.85 2.98
N PHE A 987 16.86 -22.56 3.37
CA PHE A 987 16.55 -22.89 4.77
C PHE A 987 17.62 -23.80 5.41
N ALA A 988 17.99 -24.89 4.74
CA ALA A 988 18.96 -25.85 5.28
C ALA A 988 20.37 -25.23 5.46
N SER A 989 20.79 -24.42 4.49
CA SER A 989 22.10 -23.75 4.46
C SER A 989 22.17 -22.48 5.32
N GLY A 990 21.05 -21.78 5.52
CA GLY A 990 21.00 -20.50 6.25
C GLY A 990 21.30 -19.26 5.42
N ILE A 991 21.11 -19.34 4.10
CA ILE A 991 21.28 -18.23 3.16
C ILE A 991 20.02 -17.34 3.09
N TRP A 992 18.85 -17.89 3.41
CA TRP A 992 17.56 -17.23 3.19
C TRP A 992 17.28 -16.03 4.10
N ASP A 993 17.80 -16.04 5.33
CA ASP A 993 17.47 -15.05 6.36
C ASP A 993 18.70 -14.69 7.21
N PRO A 994 19.23 -13.45 7.12
CA PRO A 994 20.33 -12.98 7.98
C PRO A 994 19.98 -12.96 9.49
N GLU A 995 18.69 -13.00 9.84
CA GLU A 995 18.18 -12.97 11.22
C GLU A 995 17.97 -14.36 11.82
N GLN A 996 17.74 -15.39 11.00
CA GLN A 996 17.73 -16.79 11.41
C GLN A 996 19.01 -17.49 10.93
N GLN A 997 19.90 -17.83 11.87
CA GLN A 997 20.99 -18.75 11.57
C GLN A 997 20.39 -20.06 11.08
N GLY A 998 20.39 -20.31 9.77
CA GLY A 998 20.03 -21.63 9.26
C GLY A 998 20.99 -22.69 9.79
N LYS A 999 20.70 -23.95 9.48
CA LYS A 999 21.36 -25.07 10.16
C LYS A 999 22.82 -25.29 9.72
N GLY A 1000 23.32 -24.51 8.76
CA GLY A 1000 24.65 -24.67 8.18
C GLY A 1000 24.83 -26.02 7.48
N LEU A 1001 23.72 -26.63 7.05
CA LEU A 1001 23.71 -27.94 6.41
C LEU A 1001 23.85 -27.75 4.90
N THR A 1002 24.72 -28.55 4.30
CA THR A 1002 24.89 -28.60 2.86
C THR A 1002 23.78 -29.45 2.23
N PHE A 1003 23.28 -29.02 1.07
CA PHE A 1003 22.15 -29.65 0.40
C PHE A 1003 22.42 -29.78 -1.10
N ILE A 1004 22.37 -31.01 -1.62
CA ILE A 1004 22.56 -31.31 -3.05
C ILE A 1004 21.20 -31.47 -3.71
N ILE A 1005 20.96 -30.77 -4.82
CA ILE A 1005 19.67 -30.81 -5.52
C ILE A 1005 19.87 -31.34 -6.94
N SER A 1006 19.03 -32.28 -7.37
CA SER A 1006 18.92 -32.60 -8.79
C SER A 1006 18.09 -31.56 -9.54
N ARG A 1007 18.55 -31.22 -10.73
CA ARG A 1007 18.02 -30.18 -11.61
C ARG A 1007 17.74 -30.81 -12.97
N VAL A 1008 16.66 -30.39 -13.61
CA VAL A 1008 16.19 -30.92 -14.91
C VAL A 1008 16.42 -29.96 -16.07
N VAL A 1009 17.12 -28.86 -15.78
CA VAL A 1009 17.60 -27.87 -16.74
C VAL A 1009 19.05 -27.53 -16.37
N PRO A 1010 19.84 -26.98 -17.29
CA PRO A 1010 21.15 -26.42 -16.98
C PRO A 1010 21.08 -25.26 -15.98
N ASN A 1011 22.24 -24.88 -15.43
CA ASN A 1011 22.33 -23.73 -14.52
C ASN A 1011 21.84 -22.44 -15.21
N PRO A 1012 20.77 -21.78 -14.72
CA PRO A 1012 20.23 -20.56 -15.32
C PRO A 1012 21.16 -19.34 -15.25
N GLU A 1013 22.15 -19.35 -14.35
CA GLU A 1013 23.09 -18.24 -14.14
C GLU A 1013 24.41 -18.45 -14.90
N ASP A 1014 25.03 -19.61 -14.76
CA ASP A 1014 26.40 -19.83 -15.25
C ASP A 1014 26.49 -20.56 -16.59
N SER A 1015 25.42 -21.23 -17.03
CA SER A 1015 25.50 -22.05 -18.24
C SER A 1015 25.69 -21.18 -19.49
N THR A 1016 26.56 -21.64 -20.39
CA THR A 1016 26.95 -20.90 -21.60
C THR A 1016 26.27 -21.41 -22.88
N ILE A 1017 25.36 -22.38 -22.75
CA ILE A 1017 24.63 -22.91 -23.91
C ILE A 1017 23.68 -21.85 -24.50
N GLU A 1018 23.36 -22.01 -25.78
CA GLU A 1018 22.62 -21.00 -26.55
C GLU A 1018 21.25 -20.67 -25.92
N ILE A 1019 20.45 -21.68 -25.55
CA ILE A 1019 19.12 -21.45 -24.98
C ILE A 1019 19.15 -20.68 -23.64
N VAL A 1020 20.17 -20.91 -22.81
CA VAL A 1020 20.33 -20.20 -21.53
C VAL A 1020 20.74 -18.77 -21.77
N ARG A 1021 21.66 -18.51 -22.72
CA ARG A 1021 22.04 -17.14 -23.09
C ARG A 1021 20.87 -16.36 -23.66
N GLU A 1022 20.06 -16.98 -24.53
CA GLU A 1022 18.85 -16.35 -25.05
C GLU A 1022 17.89 -15.99 -23.91
N TYR A 1023 17.62 -16.95 -23.02
CA TYR A 1023 16.79 -16.73 -21.83
C TYR A 1023 17.31 -15.57 -20.95
N GLN A 1024 18.60 -15.56 -20.64
CA GLN A 1024 19.24 -14.52 -19.83
C GLN A 1024 19.12 -13.13 -20.45
N LEU A 1025 19.38 -13.01 -21.76
CA LEU A 1025 19.26 -11.74 -22.47
C LEU A 1025 17.84 -11.19 -22.44
N GLU A 1026 16.83 -12.05 -22.65
CA GLU A 1026 15.43 -11.63 -22.60
C GLU A 1026 14.98 -11.31 -21.18
N MET A 1027 15.39 -12.09 -20.19
CA MET A 1027 15.12 -11.81 -18.77
C MET A 1027 15.77 -10.49 -18.34
N GLN A 1028 17.03 -10.22 -18.69
CA GLN A 1028 17.66 -8.94 -18.36
C GLN A 1028 16.96 -7.75 -19.02
N LYS A 1029 16.44 -7.94 -20.23
CA LYS A 1029 15.74 -6.90 -20.98
C LYS A 1029 14.34 -6.60 -20.42
N GLU A 1030 13.57 -7.64 -20.09
CA GLU A 1030 12.16 -7.50 -19.69
C GLU A 1030 11.98 -7.50 -18.16
N TYR A 1031 12.91 -8.08 -17.40
CA TYR A 1031 12.89 -8.30 -15.96
C TYR A 1031 14.29 -8.11 -15.29
N PRO A 1032 14.91 -6.91 -15.40
CA PRO A 1032 16.31 -6.68 -14.96
C PRO A 1032 16.58 -6.97 -13.47
N ASP A 1033 15.57 -6.81 -12.62
CA ASP A 1033 15.68 -7.00 -11.16
C ASP A 1033 15.27 -8.40 -10.69
N VAL A 1034 14.86 -9.28 -11.61
CA VAL A 1034 14.43 -10.64 -11.30
C VAL A 1034 15.59 -11.60 -11.52
N ARG A 1035 15.93 -12.38 -10.49
CA ARG A 1035 16.96 -13.42 -10.58
C ARG A 1035 16.55 -14.50 -11.56
N PHE A 1036 17.55 -15.09 -12.22
CA PHE A 1036 17.34 -16.26 -13.05
C PHE A 1036 17.00 -17.45 -12.16
N ASP A 1037 15.99 -18.22 -12.53
CA ASP A 1037 15.57 -19.38 -11.75
C ASP A 1037 15.26 -20.58 -12.64
N VAL A 1038 15.22 -21.75 -12.01
CA VAL A 1038 15.06 -23.04 -12.69
C VAL A 1038 13.68 -23.16 -13.35
N GLY A 1039 12.63 -22.62 -12.71
CA GLY A 1039 11.26 -22.72 -13.20
C GLY A 1039 11.03 -21.83 -14.43
N SER A 1040 11.52 -20.59 -14.42
CA SER A 1040 11.43 -19.70 -15.57
C SER A 1040 12.30 -20.16 -16.75
N LEU A 1041 13.46 -20.76 -16.51
CA LEU A 1041 14.23 -21.39 -17.59
C LEU A 1041 13.51 -22.61 -18.18
N GLU A 1042 12.93 -23.49 -17.36
CA GLU A 1042 12.17 -24.65 -17.86
C GLU A 1042 10.95 -24.23 -18.68
N GLY A 1043 10.20 -23.22 -18.22
CA GLY A 1043 9.10 -22.61 -18.99
C GLY A 1043 9.56 -22.01 -20.32
N TYR A 1044 10.73 -21.37 -20.35
CA TYR A 1044 11.31 -20.81 -21.58
C TYR A 1044 11.73 -21.90 -22.57
N ILE A 1045 12.36 -22.98 -22.08
CA ILE A 1045 12.79 -24.12 -22.91
C ILE A 1045 11.58 -24.81 -23.54
N THR A 1046 10.58 -25.17 -22.74
CA THR A 1046 9.38 -25.89 -23.20
C THR A 1046 8.58 -25.09 -24.23
N ALA A 1047 8.42 -23.77 -24.02
CA ALA A 1047 7.84 -22.89 -25.02
C ALA A 1047 8.70 -22.80 -26.29
N SER A 1048 10.03 -22.71 -26.16
CA SER A 1048 10.94 -22.64 -27.32
C SER A 1048 10.89 -23.91 -28.17
N ILE A 1049 10.80 -25.09 -27.55
CA ILE A 1049 10.64 -26.37 -28.25
C ILE A 1049 9.31 -26.38 -29.02
N LEU A 1050 8.20 -25.96 -28.39
CA LEU A 1050 6.91 -25.85 -29.07
C LEU A 1050 7.00 -24.94 -30.31
N LEU A 1051 7.62 -23.76 -30.17
CA LEU A 1051 7.78 -22.82 -31.29
C LEU A 1051 8.60 -23.40 -32.45
N ASP A 1052 9.68 -24.12 -32.15
CA ASP A 1052 10.49 -24.81 -33.16
C ASP A 1052 9.68 -25.87 -33.91
N ILE A 1053 8.90 -26.69 -33.18
CA ILE A 1053 8.03 -27.70 -33.77
C ILE A 1053 6.97 -27.06 -34.68
N LEU A 1054 6.28 -26.01 -34.18
CA LEU A 1054 5.26 -25.30 -34.96
C LEU A 1054 5.85 -24.72 -36.25
N LYS A 1055 7.05 -24.13 -36.19
CA LYS A 1055 7.78 -23.63 -37.38
C LYS A 1055 8.11 -24.74 -38.37
N LYS A 1056 8.54 -25.92 -37.90
CA LYS A 1056 8.91 -27.06 -38.76
C LYS A 1056 7.71 -27.69 -39.45
N ILE A 1057 6.58 -27.83 -38.76
CA ILE A 1057 5.40 -28.45 -39.35
C ILE A 1057 4.66 -27.50 -40.30
N GLY A 1058 4.55 -26.22 -39.96
CA GLY A 1058 3.65 -25.28 -40.63
C GLY A 1058 2.17 -25.67 -40.54
N ARG A 1059 1.26 -24.77 -40.93
CA ARG A 1059 -0.20 -25.01 -40.87
C ARG A 1059 -0.67 -26.21 -41.71
N PRO A 1060 -1.77 -26.89 -41.34
CA PRO A 1060 -2.51 -26.78 -40.08
C PRO A 1060 -1.78 -27.42 -38.88
N PHE A 1061 -1.89 -26.82 -37.69
CA PHE A 1061 -1.27 -27.30 -36.45
C PHE A 1061 -2.16 -28.32 -35.70
N THR A 1062 -2.27 -29.53 -36.26
CA THR A 1062 -3.03 -30.64 -35.64
C THR A 1062 -2.19 -31.39 -34.61
N HIS A 1063 -2.83 -31.99 -33.59
CA HIS A 1063 -2.14 -32.79 -32.56
C HIS A 1063 -1.23 -33.85 -33.18
N GLU A 1064 -1.71 -34.56 -34.20
CA GLU A 1064 -0.96 -35.64 -34.87
C GLU A 1064 0.30 -35.13 -35.57
N ARG A 1065 0.29 -33.92 -36.11
CA ARG A 1065 1.46 -33.35 -36.81
C ARG A 1065 2.51 -32.90 -35.83
N ILE A 1066 2.10 -32.30 -34.70
CA ILE A 1066 2.98 -31.93 -33.60
C ILE A 1066 3.66 -33.19 -33.05
N ILE A 1067 2.88 -34.22 -32.71
CA ILE A 1067 3.41 -35.49 -32.19
C ILE A 1067 4.38 -36.13 -33.17
N ARG A 1068 4.01 -36.26 -34.46
CA ARG A 1068 4.88 -36.86 -35.48
C ARG A 1068 6.19 -36.11 -35.67
N GLU A 1069 6.21 -34.79 -35.49
CA GLU A 1069 7.45 -34.03 -35.61
C GLU A 1069 8.35 -34.22 -34.39
N ILE A 1070 7.76 -34.28 -33.19
CA ILE A 1070 8.47 -34.61 -31.95
C ILE A 1070 9.08 -36.01 -32.02
N GLU A 1071 8.33 -37.00 -32.50
CA GLU A 1071 8.76 -38.41 -32.59
C GLU A 1071 9.94 -38.64 -33.56
N LYS A 1072 10.27 -37.66 -34.42
CA LYS A 1072 11.45 -37.70 -35.29
C LYS A 1072 12.73 -37.24 -34.61
N ILE A 1073 12.64 -36.59 -33.45
CA ILE A 1073 13.80 -36.03 -32.74
C ILE A 1073 14.68 -37.18 -32.26
N LYS A 1074 15.86 -37.33 -32.85
CA LYS A 1074 16.89 -38.31 -32.50
C LYS A 1074 18.25 -37.65 -32.54
N ASP A 1075 19.04 -37.83 -31.49
CA ASP A 1075 20.40 -37.30 -31.36
C ASP A 1075 20.52 -35.84 -31.83
N THR A 1076 19.53 -35.01 -31.49
CA THR A 1076 19.41 -33.64 -31.99
C THR A 1076 19.88 -32.66 -30.92
N ASP A 1077 20.79 -31.76 -31.28
CA ASP A 1077 21.15 -30.63 -30.43
C ASP A 1077 20.17 -29.46 -30.66
N PHE A 1078 19.38 -29.15 -29.64
CA PHE A 1078 18.49 -27.99 -29.62
C PHE A 1078 19.08 -26.89 -28.76
N LYS A 1079 19.82 -25.99 -29.42
CA LYS A 1079 20.42 -24.79 -28.78
C LYS A 1079 21.31 -25.13 -27.58
N GLY A 1080 22.06 -26.23 -27.68
CA GLY A 1080 22.95 -26.77 -26.65
C GLY A 1080 22.28 -27.77 -25.70
N LEU A 1081 21.00 -28.12 -25.91
CA LEU A 1081 20.32 -29.20 -25.20
C LEU A 1081 20.26 -30.45 -26.07
N PRO A 1082 20.85 -31.58 -25.64
CA PRO A 1082 20.69 -32.83 -26.36
C PRO A 1082 19.27 -33.36 -26.17
N MET A 1083 18.57 -33.64 -27.28
CA MET A 1083 17.23 -34.20 -27.27
C MET A 1083 17.19 -35.50 -28.05
N ASN A 1084 16.55 -36.51 -27.45
CA ASN A 1084 16.34 -37.81 -28.06
C ASN A 1084 14.98 -38.36 -27.62
N PHE A 1085 14.03 -38.43 -28.54
CA PHE A 1085 12.70 -38.94 -28.24
C PHE A 1085 12.76 -40.44 -27.94
N ASN A 1086 12.36 -40.81 -26.72
CA ASN A 1086 12.23 -42.20 -26.32
C ASN A 1086 10.77 -42.67 -26.48
N PRO A 1087 10.48 -43.64 -27.36
CA PRO A 1087 9.11 -44.11 -27.58
C PRO A 1087 8.50 -44.83 -26.37
N LEU A 1088 9.32 -45.38 -25.46
CA LEU A 1088 8.84 -46.08 -24.27
C LEU A 1088 8.37 -45.13 -23.18
N THR A 1089 9.07 -44.00 -23.00
CA THR A 1089 8.75 -43.02 -21.96
C THR A 1089 8.05 -41.78 -22.51
N ARG A 1090 7.93 -41.69 -23.85
CA ARG A 1090 7.48 -40.52 -24.59
C ARG A 1090 8.18 -39.23 -24.18
N GLY A 1091 9.46 -39.31 -23.80
CA GLY A 1091 10.26 -38.20 -23.27
C GLY A 1091 11.37 -37.74 -24.20
N LEU A 1092 11.74 -36.45 -24.13
CA LEU A 1092 12.78 -35.83 -24.96
C LEU A 1092 14.14 -35.70 -24.29
N SER A 1093 14.20 -35.49 -22.97
CA SER A 1093 15.44 -35.39 -22.22
C SER A 1093 15.47 -36.35 -21.04
N LYS A 1094 16.66 -36.87 -20.77
CA LYS A 1094 17.02 -37.63 -19.56
C LYS A 1094 18.11 -36.93 -18.76
N ASP A 1095 18.46 -35.70 -19.14
CA ASP A 1095 19.53 -34.95 -18.50
C ASP A 1095 19.15 -34.58 -17.08
N VAL A 1096 20.07 -34.85 -16.18
CA VAL A 1096 19.99 -34.45 -14.79
C VAL A 1096 21.28 -33.71 -14.46
N TRP A 1097 21.17 -32.55 -13.85
CA TRP A 1097 22.30 -31.84 -13.26
C TRP A 1097 22.22 -31.97 -11.75
N LEU A 1098 23.35 -32.07 -11.07
CA LEU A 1098 23.44 -32.01 -9.61
C LEU A 1098 24.07 -30.69 -9.23
N GLU A 1099 23.31 -29.88 -8.50
CA GLU A 1099 23.82 -28.72 -7.79
C GLU A 1099 24.51 -29.19 -6.52
N LEU A 1100 25.82 -28.99 -6.46
CA LEU A 1100 26.67 -29.42 -5.36
C LEU A 1100 26.69 -28.38 -4.23
N GLU A 1101 27.32 -28.78 -3.12
CA GLU A 1101 27.40 -27.98 -1.89
C GLU A 1101 28.13 -26.63 -2.08
N ASP A 1102 29.05 -26.55 -3.04
CA ASP A 1102 29.80 -25.34 -3.41
C ASP A 1102 29.05 -24.45 -4.43
N GLY A 1103 27.80 -24.79 -4.76
CA GLY A 1103 26.99 -24.11 -5.77
C GLY A 1103 27.32 -24.53 -7.21
N LYS A 1104 28.33 -25.39 -7.43
CA LYS A 1104 28.68 -25.85 -8.77
C LYS A 1104 27.68 -26.86 -9.28
N TRP A 1105 27.29 -26.75 -10.55
CA TRP A 1105 26.43 -27.72 -11.20
C TRP A 1105 27.26 -28.68 -12.04
N ILE A 1106 27.03 -29.97 -11.86
CA ILE A 1106 27.63 -31.02 -12.69
C ILE A 1106 26.54 -31.77 -13.45
N HIS A 1107 26.80 -32.12 -14.71
CA HIS A 1107 25.92 -33.04 -15.43
C HIS A 1107 26.11 -34.45 -14.88
N ALA A 1108 25.02 -35.12 -14.55
CA ALA A 1108 25.02 -36.45 -13.96
C ALA A 1108 24.36 -37.44 -14.92
N GLN A 1109 25.06 -38.54 -15.21
CA GLN A 1109 24.54 -39.61 -16.04
C GLN A 1109 23.53 -40.43 -15.22
N SER A 1110 22.30 -40.52 -15.74
CA SER A 1110 21.21 -41.29 -15.15
C SER A 1110 21.20 -42.77 -15.56
N GLU A 1111 22.05 -43.17 -16.52
CA GLU A 1111 22.24 -44.54 -17.04
C GLU A 1111 23.68 -45.03 -16.90
#